data_AF-A0A3Q7IJE0-F1
#
_entry.id   AF-A0A3Q7IJE0-F1
#
_cell.length_a   1.000
_cell.length_b   1.000
_cell.length_c   1.000
_cell.angle_alpha   90.00
_cell.angle_beta   90.00
_cell.angle_gamma   90.00
#
_symmetry.space_group_name_H-M   'P 1'
#
loop_
_entity.id
_entity.type
_entity.pdbx_description
1 polymer ?
#
loop_
_entity_poly.entity_id
_entity_poly.type
_entity_poly.pdbx_seq_one_letter_code
_entity_poly.pdbx_strand_id
1 'polypeptide(L)'
;MASSYSFVFLHVLVIFCVARIAFSDLSDDFYDDICPQALPTIKRVVEDAISQERRMGASLLRLHFHDCFVNGCDASILLDQTATIDSEKTARANNNSARGFEVIDRIKSEVDKVCGRSVVSCADILAVAARDSVVALHGPTWEVELGRRDSTTASRTTANNDIPTPLMDLPALIDNFKKQGLDEEDLVALSGGHTLGFAQCFTFRNRIYNETNNIDSTFASQRQANCPRSGGDSNLASLDPTSALFDSKYFSNLVSKKGLLHSDQALFSGGETDELVKTYSTDLRTFSKDFAKSMLKMGNIKLLTGNQGQIPRIAFSDLSDDFYDDICPQALPTIKRVVEDAISQERRMGASLLRLHFHDCFVNGCDASILLDQTSTIDSEKTARANNNSARGFEVIDRIKSEVDKVCGRSVVSCADILAVAARDSVVALHGPTWEVELGRRDSTTASRTTANNDIPTPLMDLPALIDNFKKQGLDEEDLVALSGGHTLGFAQCFTFRNRIYNETNNIDSTFASQRQANCPRSGGDSNLASLDPTSALFDSKYFSNLVSKKGLLHSDQALFSGGETDELVKTYSTDLRTFSKDFAKSMIKMGNIKPLTGNEGQIHDFYDDICPQALPTIKSVVEDAIRQERRMGASLLRLHFHDCFVNGCDASILLDQTDTIDSEKTARANNNSARGFEVIDRIKSEVDRVCGRPVVSCADILAVAARDSLHGPTWEVELGRRDSTTASRTTADNDIPTPLMDLPALIDNFKKQGLDEEDLVALSGGHTLGFAQCSTFRNRIYDETNNIDSTFASQRQANCPRSGGDSNLASLDPTPALFDSKYFSNLVSKKGLLHSDQALFSGGETDELVKTYSTNLRTFSNDFAGSMIKMGNIKPLTGNQGQIRVDCRKIDNKISSID
;
A
#
# COMPACT_ATOMS: atom_id res chain seq x y z
N MET A 1 28.24 -55.57 25.37
CA MET A 1 27.35 -55.20 24.25
C MET A 1 26.87 -53.74 24.38
N ALA A 2 27.80 -52.78 24.39
CA ALA A 2 27.46 -51.35 24.47
C ALA A 2 28.40 -50.45 23.64
N SER A 3 29.33 -51.03 22.88
CA SER A 3 30.34 -50.29 22.11
C SER A 3 30.14 -50.32 20.59
N SER A 4 29.17 -51.10 20.10
CA SER A 4 28.97 -51.30 18.65
C SER A 4 27.84 -50.46 18.04
N TYR A 5 26.99 -49.84 18.86
CA TYR A 5 25.89 -48.99 18.38
C TYR A 5 26.29 -47.52 18.17
N SER A 6 27.38 -47.07 18.80
CA SER A 6 27.82 -45.66 18.69
C SER A 6 28.63 -45.36 17.43
N PHE A 7 29.27 -46.36 16.82
CA PHE A 7 30.07 -46.19 15.60
C PHE A 7 29.22 -46.17 14.32
N VAL A 8 28.09 -46.90 14.32
CA VAL A 8 27.15 -46.94 13.18
C VAL A 8 26.35 -45.64 13.07
N PHE A 9 25.99 -45.02 14.21
CA PHE A 9 25.23 -43.76 14.22
C PHE A 9 26.06 -42.57 13.70
N LEU A 10 27.38 -42.56 13.94
CA LEU A 10 28.26 -41.49 13.47
C LEU A 10 28.56 -41.60 11.96
N HIS A 11 28.58 -42.82 11.39
CA HIS A 11 28.77 -43.00 9.94
C HIS A 11 27.48 -42.70 9.16
N VAL A 12 26.30 -42.96 9.73
CA VAL A 12 25.02 -42.56 9.12
C VAL A 12 24.82 -41.04 9.15
N LEU A 13 25.27 -40.35 10.21
CA LEU A 13 25.24 -38.88 10.29
C LEU A 13 26.26 -38.20 9.36
N VAL A 14 27.46 -38.75 9.18
CA VAL A 14 28.45 -38.19 8.22
C VAL A 14 28.05 -38.47 6.76
N ILE A 15 27.39 -39.59 6.47
CA ILE A 15 26.84 -39.86 5.12
C ILE A 15 25.59 -39.00 4.83
N PHE A 16 24.80 -38.63 5.85
CA PHE A 16 23.70 -37.65 5.69
C PHE A 16 24.15 -36.19 5.65
N CYS A 17 25.37 -35.86 6.07
CA CYS A 17 25.92 -34.50 5.99
C CYS A 17 26.74 -34.21 4.72
N VAL A 18 26.97 -35.22 3.84
CA VAL A 18 27.75 -35.05 2.59
C VAL A 18 26.90 -35.26 1.31
N ALA A 19 25.57 -35.38 1.43
CA ALA A 19 24.63 -35.32 0.30
C ALA A 19 23.52 -34.30 0.65
N ARG A 20 23.34 -33.14 0.03
CA ARG A 20 23.73 -32.67 -1.31
C ARG A 20 24.15 -31.19 -1.22
N ILE A 21 25.41 -30.88 -1.53
CA ILE A 21 25.71 -29.62 -2.27
C ILE A 21 25.70 -30.05 -3.73
N ALA A 22 24.51 -30.34 -4.26
CA ALA A 22 24.35 -30.41 -5.69
C ALA A 22 24.22 -28.95 -6.15
N PHE A 23 25.27 -28.41 -6.74
CA PHE A 23 25.09 -27.40 -7.76
C PHE A 23 24.18 -28.07 -8.78
N SER A 24 22.90 -27.69 -8.82
CA SER A 24 21.97 -28.32 -9.75
C SER A 24 22.37 -27.88 -11.15
N ASP A 25 22.83 -28.83 -11.95
CA ASP A 25 22.89 -28.67 -13.39
C ASP A 25 21.46 -28.41 -13.91
N LEU A 26 21.35 -27.71 -15.04
CA LEU A 26 20.05 -27.50 -15.68
C LEU A 26 19.49 -28.85 -16.15
N SER A 27 18.17 -29.01 -16.07
CA SER A 27 17.48 -30.23 -16.50
C SER A 27 16.07 -29.92 -17.00
N ASP A 28 15.56 -30.67 -17.95
CA ASP A 28 14.19 -30.50 -18.47
C ASP A 28 13.11 -30.99 -17.48
N ASP A 29 13.50 -31.81 -16.49
CA ASP A 29 12.65 -32.31 -15.39
C ASP A 29 12.86 -31.58 -14.05
N PHE A 30 13.58 -30.45 -14.03
CA PHE A 30 14.00 -29.75 -12.80
C PHE A 30 12.86 -29.50 -11.78
N TYR A 31 11.65 -29.23 -12.27
CA TYR A 31 10.49 -28.92 -11.42
C TYR A 31 9.57 -30.12 -11.14
N ASP A 32 9.82 -31.31 -11.69
CA ASP A 32 8.90 -32.45 -11.60
C ASP A 32 8.63 -32.89 -10.15
N ASP A 33 9.66 -32.88 -9.31
CA ASP A 33 9.56 -33.23 -7.88
C ASP A 33 9.24 -32.02 -6.97
N ILE A 34 9.45 -30.78 -7.46
CA ILE A 34 9.33 -29.55 -6.67
C ILE A 34 7.95 -28.91 -6.84
N CYS A 35 7.49 -28.83 -8.08
CA CYS A 35 6.20 -28.32 -8.50
C CYS A 35 5.78 -28.95 -9.84
N PRO A 36 5.23 -30.19 -9.82
CA PRO A 36 4.83 -30.89 -11.05
C PRO A 36 3.73 -30.19 -11.86
N GLN A 37 3.07 -29.16 -11.31
CA GLN A 37 2.08 -28.35 -12.02
C GLN A 37 2.66 -27.10 -12.68
N ALA A 38 3.97 -26.82 -12.54
CA ALA A 38 4.60 -25.64 -13.13
C ALA A 38 4.45 -25.57 -14.65
N LEU A 39 5.02 -26.54 -15.38
CA LEU A 39 4.99 -26.55 -16.86
C LEU A 39 3.56 -26.65 -17.44
N PRO A 40 2.65 -27.50 -16.91
CA PRO A 40 1.26 -27.51 -17.34
C PRO A 40 0.56 -26.15 -17.17
N THR A 41 0.82 -25.44 -16.07
CA THR A 41 0.23 -24.12 -15.80
C THR A 41 0.78 -23.05 -16.73
N ILE A 42 2.11 -23.01 -16.95
CA ILE A 42 2.73 -22.09 -17.92
C ILE A 42 2.08 -22.29 -19.30
N LYS A 43 2.00 -23.53 -19.76
CA LYS A 43 1.41 -23.88 -21.05
C LYS A 43 -0.03 -23.40 -21.19
N ARG A 44 -0.87 -23.65 -20.18
CA ARG A 44 -2.28 -23.22 -20.18
C ARG A 44 -2.39 -21.71 -20.32
N VAL A 45 -1.64 -20.94 -19.54
CA VAL A 45 -1.73 -19.46 -19.57
C VAL A 45 -1.21 -18.91 -20.90
N VAL A 46 -0.17 -19.51 -21.48
CA VAL A 46 0.32 -19.15 -22.83
C VAL A 46 -0.73 -19.43 -23.90
N GLU A 47 -1.36 -20.62 -23.88
CA GLU A 47 -2.43 -20.98 -24.80
C GLU A 47 -3.65 -20.06 -24.66
N ASP A 48 -4.03 -19.72 -23.43
CA ASP A 48 -5.08 -18.74 -23.14
C ASP A 48 -4.75 -17.37 -23.75
N ALA A 49 -3.55 -16.85 -23.51
CA ALA A 49 -3.12 -15.55 -24.03
C ALA A 49 -3.09 -15.52 -25.57
N ILE A 50 -2.63 -16.59 -26.21
CA ILE A 50 -2.61 -16.72 -27.68
C ILE A 50 -4.02 -16.88 -28.25
N SER A 51 -4.93 -17.52 -27.52
CA SER A 51 -6.33 -17.66 -27.94
C SER A 51 -7.05 -16.31 -27.97
N GLN A 52 -6.72 -15.42 -27.03
CA GLN A 52 -7.25 -14.06 -26.97
C GLN A 52 -6.61 -13.16 -28.04
N GLU A 53 -5.28 -13.24 -28.19
CA GLU A 53 -4.55 -12.51 -29.22
C GLU A 53 -3.45 -13.38 -29.82
N ARG A 54 -3.67 -13.88 -31.04
CA ARG A 54 -2.71 -14.75 -31.77
C ARG A 54 -1.28 -14.18 -31.85
N ARG A 55 -1.14 -12.85 -31.91
CA ARG A 55 0.16 -12.15 -31.97
C ARG A 55 0.96 -12.29 -30.66
N MET A 56 0.33 -12.65 -29.54
CA MET A 56 1.00 -12.78 -28.25
C MET A 56 2.11 -13.83 -28.30
N GLY A 57 1.94 -14.92 -29.04
CA GLY A 57 2.98 -15.95 -29.15
C GLY A 57 4.28 -15.43 -29.79
N ALA A 58 4.17 -14.56 -30.80
CA ALA A 58 5.32 -13.86 -31.37
C ALA A 58 5.98 -12.90 -30.36
N SER A 59 5.16 -12.28 -29.51
CA SER A 59 5.63 -11.32 -28.51
C SER A 59 6.41 -12.00 -27.39
N LEU A 60 5.92 -13.15 -26.90
CA LEU A 60 6.59 -13.96 -25.88
C LEU A 60 7.90 -14.58 -26.40
N LEU A 61 7.90 -15.08 -27.64
CA LEU A 61 9.13 -15.54 -28.30
C LEU A 61 10.17 -14.41 -28.39
N ARG A 62 9.74 -13.22 -28.81
CA ARG A 62 10.60 -12.04 -28.89
C ARG A 62 11.10 -11.62 -27.51
N LEU A 63 10.27 -11.70 -26.47
CA LEU A 63 10.64 -11.32 -25.12
C LEU A 63 11.81 -12.16 -24.60
N HIS A 64 11.76 -13.49 -24.82
CA HIS A 64 12.87 -14.38 -24.47
C HIS A 64 14.15 -14.10 -25.28
N PHE A 65 14.05 -13.86 -26.60
CA PHE A 65 15.22 -13.47 -27.40
C PHE A 65 15.88 -12.19 -26.87
N HIS A 66 15.05 -11.18 -26.57
CA HIS A 66 15.52 -9.88 -26.10
C HIS A 66 16.13 -9.93 -24.71
N ASP A 67 15.71 -10.86 -23.85
CA ASP A 67 16.36 -11.15 -22.56
C ASP A 67 17.77 -11.73 -22.79
N CYS A 68 17.83 -12.84 -23.53
CA CYS A 68 19.05 -13.61 -23.76
C CYS A 68 20.22 -12.82 -24.40
N PHE A 69 19.91 -11.87 -25.29
CA PHE A 69 20.93 -11.13 -26.05
C PHE A 69 21.61 -10.01 -25.27
N VAL A 70 21.21 -9.73 -24.03
CA VAL A 70 21.75 -8.63 -23.21
C VAL A 70 22.76 -9.16 -22.19
N ASN A 71 22.29 -9.47 -20.98
CA ASN A 71 23.14 -9.96 -19.88
C ASN A 71 23.09 -11.49 -19.73
N GLY A 72 22.19 -12.16 -20.44
CA GLY A 72 21.97 -13.60 -20.39
C GLY A 72 20.47 -13.89 -20.38
N CYS A 73 20.09 -15.16 -20.45
CA CYS A 73 18.69 -15.55 -20.30
C CYS A 73 18.31 -15.60 -18.81
N ASP A 74 18.28 -14.44 -18.16
CA ASP A 74 18.21 -14.28 -16.71
C ASP A 74 17.01 -13.43 -16.24
N ALA A 75 16.05 -13.17 -17.13
CA ALA A 75 14.86 -12.36 -16.88
C ALA A 75 15.15 -10.88 -16.52
N SER A 76 16.35 -10.36 -16.78
CA SER A 76 16.66 -8.95 -16.55
C SER A 76 15.76 -8.00 -17.36
N ILE A 77 15.20 -8.47 -18.49
CA ILE A 77 14.24 -7.69 -19.28
C ILE A 77 12.95 -7.35 -18.54
N LEU A 78 12.59 -8.14 -17.51
CA LEU A 78 11.36 -7.96 -16.73
C LEU A 78 11.49 -6.89 -15.65
N LEU A 79 12.71 -6.48 -15.30
CA LEU A 79 12.95 -5.52 -14.22
C LEU A 79 12.55 -4.10 -14.63
N ASP A 80 11.72 -3.45 -13.80
CA ASP A 80 11.27 -2.08 -14.03
C ASP A 80 12.32 -1.02 -13.67
N GLN A 81 12.14 0.17 -14.22
CA GLN A 81 13.00 1.31 -13.96
C GLN A 81 12.84 1.73 -12.49
N THR A 82 13.94 1.76 -11.73
CA THR A 82 13.95 2.29 -10.37
C THR A 82 15.09 3.29 -10.18
N ALA A 83 15.25 3.84 -8.97
CA ALA A 83 16.42 4.65 -8.63
C ALA A 83 17.75 3.90 -8.75
N THR A 84 17.72 2.56 -8.74
CA THR A 84 18.93 1.71 -8.77
C THR A 84 19.00 0.76 -9.98
N ILE A 85 17.94 0.66 -10.78
CA ILE A 85 17.86 -0.21 -11.96
C ILE A 85 17.64 0.64 -13.21
N ASP A 86 18.57 0.60 -14.19
CA ASP A 86 18.39 1.18 -15.52
C ASP A 86 17.76 0.14 -16.46
N SER A 87 16.44 0.17 -16.56
CA SER A 87 15.63 -0.93 -17.10
C SER A 87 15.80 -1.11 -18.61
N GLU A 88 15.91 -2.38 -19.02
CA GLU A 88 15.94 -2.80 -20.42
C GLU A 88 14.62 -2.53 -21.15
N LYS A 89 13.50 -2.42 -20.44
CA LYS A 89 12.19 -2.06 -21.03
C LYS A 89 12.24 -0.69 -21.73
N THR A 90 13.11 0.21 -21.25
CA THR A 90 13.27 1.55 -21.81
C THR A 90 14.36 1.65 -22.89
N ALA A 91 15.01 0.55 -23.24
CA ALA A 91 15.97 0.50 -24.34
C ALA A 91 15.29 0.73 -25.71
N ARG A 92 16.00 1.25 -26.69
CA ARG A 92 15.47 1.63 -28.02
C ARG A 92 14.74 0.47 -28.72
N ALA A 93 15.23 -0.76 -28.56
CA ALA A 93 14.60 -1.94 -29.14
C ALA A 93 13.33 -2.38 -28.38
N ASN A 94 13.15 -1.99 -27.11
CA ASN A 94 12.07 -2.47 -26.25
C ASN A 94 11.00 -1.42 -25.96
N ASN A 95 11.38 -0.15 -25.87
CA ASN A 95 10.52 0.95 -25.46
C ASN A 95 9.31 1.09 -26.41
N ASN A 96 8.11 0.92 -25.85
CA ASN A 96 6.83 0.89 -26.59
C ASN A 96 6.79 -0.15 -27.74
N SER A 97 7.57 -1.23 -27.62
CA SER A 97 7.70 -2.28 -28.64
C SER A 97 7.66 -3.70 -28.07
N ALA A 98 8.43 -3.98 -27.02
CA ALA A 98 8.33 -5.23 -26.25
C ALA A 98 7.00 -5.27 -25.50
N ARG A 99 6.36 -6.45 -25.43
CA ARG A 99 5.06 -6.67 -24.78
C ARG A 99 4.92 -8.12 -24.36
N GLY A 100 3.88 -8.42 -23.57
CA GLY A 100 3.66 -9.74 -22.98
C GLY A 100 4.25 -9.87 -21.58
N PHE A 101 4.70 -8.76 -20.97
CA PHE A 101 5.15 -8.71 -19.59
C PHE A 101 4.01 -9.17 -18.66
N GLU A 102 2.81 -8.64 -18.89
CA GLU A 102 1.59 -8.98 -18.16
C GLU A 102 1.22 -10.46 -18.24
N VAL A 103 1.60 -11.13 -19.34
CA VAL A 103 1.38 -12.57 -19.50
C VAL A 103 2.41 -13.35 -18.69
N ILE A 104 3.66 -12.90 -18.63
CA ILE A 104 4.71 -13.49 -17.78
C ILE A 104 4.36 -13.32 -16.30
N ASP A 105 3.86 -12.16 -15.89
CA ASP A 105 3.43 -11.89 -14.52
C ASP A 105 2.25 -12.79 -14.12
N ARG A 106 1.25 -12.91 -15.00
CA ARG A 106 0.14 -13.86 -14.82
C ARG A 106 0.63 -15.31 -14.73
N ILE A 107 1.56 -15.74 -15.59
CA ILE A 107 2.15 -17.07 -15.52
C ILE A 107 2.83 -17.28 -14.17
N LYS A 108 3.64 -16.32 -13.72
CA LYS A 108 4.39 -16.39 -12.47
C LYS A 108 3.45 -16.52 -11.26
N SER A 109 2.41 -15.70 -11.21
CA SER A 109 1.38 -15.75 -10.17
C SER A 109 0.69 -17.12 -10.12
N GLU A 110 0.20 -17.60 -11.27
CA GLU A 110 -0.52 -18.88 -11.36
C GLU A 110 0.39 -20.08 -11.03
N VAL A 111 1.65 -20.04 -11.46
CA VAL A 111 2.65 -21.06 -11.11
C VAL A 111 2.90 -21.06 -9.61
N ASP A 112 3.18 -19.91 -8.99
CA ASP A 112 3.44 -19.83 -7.56
C ASP A 112 2.25 -20.31 -6.73
N LYS A 113 1.01 -20.01 -7.19
CA LYS A 113 -0.23 -20.49 -6.61
C LYS A 113 -0.34 -22.02 -6.64
N VAL A 114 -0.11 -22.65 -7.79
CA VAL A 114 -0.17 -24.14 -7.87
C VAL A 114 1.01 -24.81 -7.17
N CYS A 115 2.14 -24.11 -7.01
CA CYS A 115 3.31 -24.61 -6.29
C CYS A 115 3.24 -24.37 -4.77
N GLY A 116 2.33 -23.51 -4.29
CA GLY A 116 2.21 -23.11 -2.88
C GLY A 116 3.40 -22.31 -2.33
N ARG A 117 4.30 -21.86 -3.20
CA ARG A 117 5.52 -21.10 -2.91
C ARG A 117 6.19 -20.66 -4.21
N SER A 118 6.96 -19.56 -4.15
CA SER A 118 7.82 -19.15 -5.26
C SER A 118 9.04 -20.07 -5.39
N VAL A 119 9.00 -20.96 -6.39
CA VAL A 119 10.07 -21.93 -6.68
C VAL A 119 10.52 -21.93 -8.14
N VAL A 120 9.69 -21.43 -9.06
CA VAL A 120 10.00 -21.34 -10.49
C VAL A 120 10.49 -19.92 -10.80
N SER A 121 11.65 -19.78 -11.44
CA SER A 121 12.19 -18.48 -11.82
C SER A 121 11.47 -17.88 -13.02
N CYS A 122 11.46 -16.55 -13.13
CA CYS A 122 10.94 -15.85 -14.29
C CYS A 122 11.75 -16.15 -15.56
N ALA A 123 13.05 -16.42 -15.43
CA ALA A 123 13.93 -16.83 -16.52
C ALA A 123 13.49 -18.17 -17.13
N ASP A 124 13.13 -19.15 -16.28
CA ASP A 124 12.57 -20.41 -16.78
C ASP A 124 11.17 -20.21 -17.37
N ILE A 125 10.35 -19.34 -16.77
CA ILE A 125 9.03 -19.00 -17.33
C ILE A 125 9.17 -18.39 -18.73
N LEU A 126 10.09 -17.45 -18.95
CA LEU A 126 10.33 -16.86 -20.27
C LEU A 126 10.72 -17.92 -21.31
N ALA A 127 11.65 -18.82 -20.95
CA ALA A 127 12.12 -19.88 -21.85
C ALA A 127 11.00 -20.86 -22.22
N VAL A 128 10.21 -21.31 -21.23
CA VAL A 128 9.07 -22.21 -21.45
C VAL A 128 7.95 -21.51 -22.22
N ALA A 129 7.65 -20.25 -21.91
CA ALA A 129 6.62 -19.48 -22.58
C ALA A 129 6.94 -19.25 -24.06
N ALA A 130 8.21 -19.01 -24.40
CA ALA A 130 8.66 -18.93 -25.79
C ALA A 130 8.47 -20.26 -26.53
N ARG A 131 8.82 -21.39 -25.91
CA ARG A 131 8.60 -22.73 -26.46
C ARG A 131 7.13 -23.02 -26.70
N ASP A 132 6.30 -22.82 -25.68
CA ASP A 132 4.86 -23.08 -25.75
C ASP A 132 4.18 -22.15 -26.76
N SER A 133 4.67 -20.93 -26.94
CA SER A 133 4.18 -20.00 -27.96
C SER A 133 4.42 -20.50 -29.38
N VAL A 134 5.63 -21.01 -29.66
CA VAL A 134 5.96 -21.59 -30.97
C VAL A 134 5.12 -22.83 -31.24
N VAL A 135 4.96 -23.71 -30.25
CA VAL A 135 4.15 -24.93 -30.37
C VAL A 135 2.67 -24.59 -30.62
N ALA A 136 2.10 -23.64 -29.87
CA ALA A 136 0.71 -23.19 -30.04
C ALA A 136 0.46 -22.57 -31.43
N LEU A 137 1.51 -22.05 -32.07
CA LEU A 137 1.50 -21.50 -33.42
C LEU A 137 2.04 -22.50 -34.47
N HIS A 138 1.97 -23.80 -34.15
CA HIS A 138 2.24 -24.94 -35.05
C HIS A 138 3.72 -25.15 -35.41
N GLY A 139 4.64 -24.57 -34.65
CA GLY A 139 6.08 -24.75 -34.82
C GLY A 139 6.65 -25.97 -34.09
N PRO A 140 7.99 -26.13 -34.11
CA PRO A 140 8.66 -27.21 -33.38
C PRO A 140 8.54 -27.06 -31.87
N THR A 141 8.76 -28.17 -31.18
CA THR A 141 8.99 -28.21 -29.73
C THR A 141 10.45 -28.54 -29.44
N TRP A 142 10.92 -28.21 -28.24
CA TRP A 142 12.23 -28.60 -27.69
C TRP A 142 12.14 -28.77 -26.17
N GLU A 143 13.12 -29.49 -25.63
CA GLU A 143 13.27 -29.75 -24.18
C GLU A 143 14.01 -28.57 -23.56
N VAL A 144 13.27 -27.62 -22.98
CA VAL A 144 13.85 -26.45 -22.32
C VAL A 144 14.65 -26.94 -21.11
N GLU A 145 15.95 -26.65 -21.05
CA GLU A 145 16.76 -26.90 -19.86
C GLU A 145 16.35 -25.94 -18.74
N LEU A 146 15.88 -26.40 -17.59
CA LEU A 146 15.32 -25.59 -16.49
C LEU A 146 16.25 -25.54 -15.28
N GLY A 147 16.01 -24.58 -14.38
CA GLY A 147 16.81 -24.34 -13.17
C GLY A 147 17.52 -22.99 -13.16
N ARG A 148 17.16 -22.08 -14.07
CA ARG A 148 17.71 -20.72 -14.15
C ARG A 148 17.37 -19.92 -12.89
N ARG A 149 18.19 -18.92 -12.59
CA ARG A 149 17.95 -17.91 -11.55
C ARG A 149 17.75 -16.56 -12.19
N ASP A 150 16.92 -15.75 -11.55
CA ASP A 150 16.61 -14.41 -12.02
C ASP A 150 17.71 -13.42 -11.61
N SER A 151 18.00 -12.50 -12.52
CA SER A 151 18.90 -11.38 -12.32
C SER A 151 18.31 -10.37 -11.37
N THR A 152 19.19 -9.65 -10.66
CA THR A 152 18.81 -8.54 -9.78
C THR A 152 19.16 -7.18 -10.39
N THR A 153 19.65 -7.16 -11.63
CA THR A 153 20.11 -5.95 -12.32
C THR A 153 19.72 -6.00 -13.79
N ALA A 154 19.42 -4.84 -14.37
CA ALA A 154 19.16 -4.69 -15.80
C ALA A 154 20.10 -3.63 -16.38
N SER A 155 20.32 -3.65 -17.70
CA SER A 155 21.16 -2.66 -18.38
C SER A 155 20.57 -2.20 -19.70
N ARG A 156 19.90 -1.04 -19.68
CA ARG A 156 19.46 -0.33 -20.88
C ARG A 156 20.58 -0.10 -21.90
N THR A 157 21.79 0.23 -21.44
CA THR A 157 22.95 0.45 -22.32
C THR A 157 23.38 -0.83 -23.02
N THR A 158 23.46 -1.95 -22.30
CA THR A 158 23.78 -3.26 -22.90
C THR A 158 22.70 -3.64 -23.91
N ALA A 159 21.41 -3.46 -23.57
CA ALA A 159 20.32 -3.75 -24.49
C ALA A 159 20.36 -2.91 -25.77
N ASN A 160 20.76 -1.64 -25.69
CA ASN A 160 20.94 -0.79 -26.87
C ASN A 160 22.11 -1.20 -27.77
N ASN A 161 23.14 -1.84 -27.20
CA ASN A 161 24.35 -2.23 -27.90
C ASN A 161 24.27 -3.63 -28.51
N ASP A 162 23.65 -4.57 -27.78
CA ASP A 162 23.79 -6.00 -28.07
C ASP A 162 22.56 -6.59 -28.80
N ILE A 163 21.37 -5.98 -28.69
CA ILE A 163 20.20 -6.41 -29.48
C ILE A 163 20.40 -6.03 -30.96
N PRO A 164 20.29 -6.99 -31.91
CA PRO A 164 20.41 -6.73 -33.34
C PRO A 164 19.44 -5.64 -33.80
N THR A 165 19.94 -4.70 -34.62
CA THR A 165 19.09 -3.64 -35.17
C THR A 165 18.53 -4.06 -36.52
N PRO A 166 17.34 -3.58 -36.92
CA PRO A 166 16.73 -3.94 -38.21
C PRO A 166 17.54 -3.48 -39.43
N LEU A 167 18.58 -2.65 -39.23
CA LEU A 167 19.43 -2.03 -40.24
C LEU A 167 20.81 -2.70 -40.40
N MET A 168 21.12 -3.74 -39.62
CA MET A 168 22.42 -4.43 -39.73
C MET A 168 22.54 -5.19 -41.06
N ASP A 169 23.74 -5.15 -41.65
CA ASP A 169 24.10 -5.99 -42.79
C ASP A 169 24.58 -7.38 -42.32
N LEU A 170 24.83 -8.29 -43.27
CA LEU A 170 25.19 -9.67 -42.94
C LEU A 170 26.47 -9.79 -42.08
N PRO A 171 27.59 -9.11 -42.39
CA PRO A 171 28.77 -9.15 -41.52
C PRO A 171 28.48 -8.65 -40.10
N ALA A 172 27.71 -7.57 -39.94
CA ALA A 172 27.34 -7.07 -38.61
C ALA A 172 26.44 -8.04 -37.83
N LEU A 173 25.54 -8.74 -38.51
CA LEU A 173 24.70 -9.78 -37.91
C LEU A 173 25.53 -10.98 -37.44
N ILE A 174 26.46 -11.46 -38.28
CA ILE A 174 27.37 -12.56 -37.94
C ILE A 174 28.22 -12.18 -36.72
N ASP A 175 28.82 -10.99 -36.72
CA ASP A 175 29.62 -10.50 -35.59
C ASP A 175 28.78 -10.35 -34.32
N ASN A 176 27.52 -9.92 -34.42
CA ASN A 176 26.63 -9.79 -33.28
C ASN A 176 26.28 -11.16 -32.66
N PHE A 177 25.88 -12.14 -33.47
CA PHE A 177 25.54 -13.50 -32.99
C PHE A 177 26.78 -14.23 -32.45
N LYS A 178 27.93 -14.06 -33.10
CA LYS A 178 29.20 -14.62 -32.64
C LYS A 178 29.63 -14.10 -31.28
N LYS A 179 29.32 -12.83 -30.93
CA LYS A 179 29.56 -12.29 -29.58
C LYS A 179 28.75 -13.00 -28.50
N GLN A 180 27.61 -13.59 -28.85
CA GLN A 180 26.79 -14.41 -27.97
C GLN A 180 27.14 -15.91 -28.04
N GLY A 181 28.17 -16.28 -28.80
CA GLY A 181 28.60 -17.68 -28.98
C GLY A 181 27.74 -18.48 -29.97
N LEU A 182 26.98 -17.80 -30.83
CA LEU A 182 26.13 -18.40 -31.86
C LEU A 182 26.81 -18.33 -33.22
N ASP A 183 26.62 -19.38 -34.04
CA ASP A 183 27.19 -19.50 -35.39
C ASP A 183 26.25 -18.98 -36.49
N GLU A 184 26.66 -19.08 -37.76
CA GLU A 184 25.87 -18.63 -38.90
C GLU A 184 24.60 -19.48 -39.10
N GLU A 185 24.61 -20.76 -38.73
CA GLU A 185 23.41 -21.62 -38.74
C GLU A 185 22.40 -21.10 -37.71
N ASP A 186 22.87 -20.76 -36.50
CA ASP A 186 22.05 -20.17 -35.44
C ASP A 186 21.48 -18.80 -35.82
N LEU A 187 22.29 -17.95 -36.46
CA LEU A 187 21.82 -16.66 -36.99
C LEU A 187 20.65 -16.86 -37.95
N VAL A 188 20.80 -17.73 -38.95
CA VAL A 188 19.76 -17.93 -39.97
C VAL A 188 18.52 -18.60 -39.37
N ALA A 189 18.71 -19.61 -38.51
CA ALA A 189 17.63 -20.32 -37.87
C ALA A 189 16.83 -19.40 -36.93
N LEU A 190 17.47 -18.71 -35.98
CA LEU A 190 16.79 -17.81 -35.03
C LEU A 190 16.13 -16.61 -35.72
N SER A 191 16.71 -16.07 -36.80
CA SER A 191 16.03 -15.06 -37.63
C SER A 191 14.71 -15.57 -38.20
N GLY A 192 14.59 -16.88 -38.40
CA GLY A 192 13.33 -17.55 -38.78
C GLY A 192 12.19 -17.35 -37.78
N GLY A 193 12.45 -16.89 -36.55
CA GLY A 193 11.41 -16.45 -35.61
C GLY A 193 10.51 -15.34 -36.18
N HIS A 194 11.02 -14.56 -37.15
CA HIS A 194 10.24 -13.58 -37.92
C HIS A 194 9.20 -14.19 -38.87
N THR A 195 9.05 -15.53 -38.92
CA THR A 195 7.83 -16.16 -39.46
C THR A 195 6.58 -15.78 -38.66
N LEU A 196 6.75 -15.32 -37.41
CA LEU A 196 5.67 -14.89 -36.54
C LEU A 196 5.69 -13.36 -36.34
N GLY A 197 4.50 -12.76 -36.24
CA GLY A 197 4.32 -11.39 -35.77
C GLY A 197 4.48 -10.28 -36.81
N PHE A 198 4.72 -9.09 -36.30
CA PHE A 198 4.62 -7.82 -37.02
C PHE A 198 5.73 -6.87 -36.60
N ALA A 199 6.20 -6.03 -37.53
CA ALA A 199 7.10 -4.93 -37.27
C ALA A 199 6.39 -3.58 -37.38
N GLN A 200 6.88 -2.58 -36.63
CA GLN A 200 6.41 -1.20 -36.72
C GLN A 200 7.11 -0.47 -37.89
N CYS A 201 6.40 0.42 -38.57
CA CYS A 201 6.84 1.13 -39.77
C CYS A 201 8.22 1.76 -39.65
N PHE A 202 8.56 2.31 -38.50
CA PHE A 202 9.87 2.94 -38.32
C PHE A 202 11.07 1.99 -38.52
N THR A 203 10.90 0.67 -38.32
CA THR A 203 11.99 -0.31 -38.46
C THR A 203 12.32 -0.66 -39.91
N PHE A 204 11.36 -0.53 -40.84
CA PHE A 204 11.53 -0.89 -42.26
C PHE A 204 11.36 0.27 -43.23
N ARG A 205 10.97 1.46 -42.76
CA ARG A 205 10.74 2.65 -43.62
C ARG A 205 11.92 2.95 -44.53
N ASN A 206 13.14 2.94 -43.99
CA ASN A 206 14.34 3.23 -44.77
C ASN A 206 14.47 2.28 -45.96
N ARG A 207 14.27 0.98 -45.71
CA ARG A 207 14.38 -0.08 -46.71
C ARG A 207 13.38 0.11 -47.84
N ILE A 208 12.09 0.26 -47.53
CA ILE A 208 11.05 0.33 -48.57
C ILE A 208 11.11 1.59 -49.44
N TYR A 209 11.85 2.63 -49.04
CA TYR A 209 11.97 3.89 -49.79
C TYR A 209 13.33 4.11 -50.44
N ASN A 210 14.41 3.53 -49.90
CA ASN A 210 15.77 3.87 -50.30
C ASN A 210 16.55 2.68 -50.89
N GLU A 211 16.11 1.44 -50.67
CA GLU A 211 16.74 0.27 -51.30
C GLU A 211 16.06 -0.05 -52.63
N THR A 212 16.84 -0.17 -53.72
CA THR A 212 16.28 -0.35 -55.08
C THR A 212 16.70 -1.64 -55.77
N ASN A 213 17.84 -2.24 -55.39
CA ASN A 213 18.40 -3.43 -56.05
C ASN A 213 18.14 -4.75 -55.29
N ASN A 214 17.76 -4.65 -54.02
CA ASN A 214 17.56 -5.79 -53.11
C ASN A 214 16.16 -5.80 -52.47
N ILE A 215 15.15 -5.29 -53.19
CA ILE A 215 13.75 -5.37 -52.79
C ILE A 215 12.86 -5.55 -54.01
N ASP A 216 11.84 -6.39 -53.91
CA ASP A 216 10.78 -6.48 -54.92
C ASP A 216 10.00 -5.18 -54.96
N SER A 217 9.95 -4.52 -56.12
CA SER A 217 9.35 -3.19 -56.26
C SER A 217 7.85 -3.18 -55.93
N THR A 218 7.14 -4.26 -56.26
CA THR A 218 5.71 -4.39 -55.96
C THR A 218 5.48 -4.54 -54.46
N PHE A 219 6.27 -5.37 -53.78
CA PHE A 219 6.24 -5.48 -52.32
C PHE A 219 6.56 -4.15 -51.63
N ALA A 220 7.58 -3.42 -52.08
CA ALA A 220 7.92 -2.09 -51.56
C ALA A 220 6.72 -1.14 -51.67
N SER A 221 6.09 -1.04 -52.86
CA SER A 221 4.90 -0.21 -53.05
C SER A 221 3.71 -0.62 -52.17
N GLN A 222 3.50 -1.93 -51.95
CA GLN A 222 2.47 -2.41 -51.04
C GLN A 222 2.72 -1.98 -49.59
N ARG A 223 3.96 -2.04 -49.12
CA ARG A 223 4.30 -1.63 -47.74
C ARG A 223 4.22 -0.11 -47.55
N GLN A 224 4.60 0.67 -48.57
CA GLN A 224 4.49 2.14 -48.56
C GLN A 224 3.06 2.63 -48.36
N ALA A 225 2.04 1.85 -48.76
CA ALA A 225 0.64 2.23 -48.58
C ALA A 225 0.22 2.36 -47.10
N ASN A 226 0.85 1.60 -46.20
CA ASN A 226 0.60 1.65 -44.76
C ASN A 226 1.79 2.22 -43.96
N CYS A 227 2.85 2.68 -44.62
CA CYS A 227 4.06 3.19 -43.98
C CYS A 227 4.56 4.43 -44.74
N PRO A 228 4.05 5.63 -44.41
CA PRO A 228 4.37 6.85 -45.13
C PRO A 228 5.84 7.27 -44.92
N ARG A 229 6.37 8.12 -45.83
CA ARG A 229 7.75 8.66 -45.75
C ARG A 229 8.01 9.45 -44.46
N SER A 230 6.97 9.98 -43.82
CA SER A 230 7.02 10.68 -42.54
C SER A 230 5.74 10.39 -41.76
N GLY A 231 5.86 10.24 -40.43
CA GLY A 231 4.76 9.84 -39.55
C GLY A 231 4.40 8.35 -39.63
N GLY A 232 3.36 7.96 -38.88
CA GLY A 232 2.87 6.57 -38.84
C GLY A 232 3.87 5.55 -38.33
N ASP A 233 4.81 5.96 -37.46
CA ASP A 233 5.90 5.11 -36.96
C ASP A 233 5.43 3.79 -36.35
N SER A 234 4.28 3.81 -35.67
CA SER A 234 3.66 2.66 -35.01
C SER A 234 2.85 1.75 -35.95
N ASN A 235 2.64 2.12 -37.23
CA ASN A 235 1.86 1.31 -38.17
C ASN A 235 2.50 -0.07 -38.33
N LEU A 236 1.70 -1.12 -38.25
CA LEU A 236 2.19 -2.49 -38.29
C LEU A 236 2.22 -3.05 -39.71
N ALA A 237 3.25 -3.86 -39.99
CA ALA A 237 3.30 -4.72 -41.16
C ALA A 237 3.75 -6.13 -40.75
N SER A 238 3.09 -7.13 -41.33
CA SER A 238 3.43 -8.54 -41.17
C SER A 238 4.86 -8.81 -41.63
N LEU A 239 5.67 -9.49 -40.83
CA LEU A 239 7.02 -9.94 -41.21
C LEU A 239 6.96 -11.03 -42.29
N ASP A 240 5.86 -11.77 -42.32
CA ASP A 240 5.57 -12.88 -43.23
C ASP A 240 4.06 -12.92 -43.60
N PRO A 241 3.64 -13.40 -44.80
CA PRO A 241 2.23 -13.60 -45.16
C PRO A 241 1.38 -14.40 -44.17
N THR A 242 1.99 -15.21 -43.31
CA THR A 242 1.36 -16.14 -42.39
C THR A 242 1.78 -15.86 -40.95
N SER A 243 1.75 -14.59 -40.52
CA SER A 243 2.29 -14.10 -39.23
C SER A 243 1.75 -14.70 -37.92
N ALA A 244 0.79 -15.63 -37.98
CA ALA A 244 0.30 -16.39 -36.83
C ALA A 244 0.47 -17.91 -37.01
N LEU A 245 1.35 -18.34 -37.93
CA LEU A 245 1.70 -19.72 -38.20
C LEU A 245 3.22 -19.82 -38.37
N PHE A 246 3.82 -20.78 -37.68
CA PHE A 246 5.24 -21.07 -37.85
C PHE A 246 5.43 -21.93 -39.11
N ASP A 247 6.01 -21.35 -40.16
CA ASP A 247 6.24 -22.04 -41.43
C ASP A 247 7.49 -21.53 -42.17
N SER A 248 7.65 -21.88 -43.46
CA SER A 248 8.81 -21.51 -44.28
C SER A 248 8.63 -20.26 -45.14
N LYS A 249 7.51 -19.53 -44.98
CA LYS A 249 7.18 -18.38 -45.84
C LYS A 249 8.10 -17.19 -45.61
N TYR A 250 8.64 -17.03 -44.40
CA TYR A 250 9.67 -16.03 -44.12
C TYR A 250 10.87 -16.19 -45.07
N PHE A 251 11.45 -17.38 -45.15
CA PHE A 251 12.58 -17.65 -46.05
C PHE A 251 12.18 -17.59 -47.53
N SER A 252 10.97 -18.03 -47.88
CA SER A 252 10.43 -17.89 -49.24
C SER A 252 10.36 -16.42 -49.68
N ASN A 253 10.01 -15.51 -48.76
CA ASN A 253 10.04 -14.08 -49.00
C ASN A 253 11.46 -13.57 -49.23
N LEU A 254 12.44 -13.99 -48.43
CA LEU A 254 13.83 -13.57 -48.62
C LEU A 254 14.36 -13.94 -50.01
N VAL A 255 14.12 -15.18 -50.45
CA VAL A 255 14.48 -15.65 -51.82
C VAL A 255 13.80 -14.80 -52.90
N SER A 256 12.59 -14.31 -52.62
CA SER A 256 11.81 -13.47 -53.53
C SER A 256 12.10 -11.97 -53.39
N LYS A 257 13.12 -11.57 -52.62
CA LYS A 257 13.44 -10.16 -52.29
C LYS A 257 12.31 -9.40 -51.55
N LYS A 258 11.51 -10.12 -50.77
CA LYS A 258 10.36 -9.61 -50.00
C LYS A 258 10.61 -9.61 -48.49
N GLY A 259 11.87 -9.70 -48.03
CA GLY A 259 12.21 -9.49 -46.63
C GLY A 259 11.82 -8.07 -46.18
N LEU A 260 11.09 -7.95 -45.08
CA LEU A 260 10.56 -6.67 -44.61
C LEU A 260 11.66 -5.78 -44.03
N LEU A 261 12.49 -6.33 -43.13
CA LEU A 261 13.62 -5.61 -42.54
C LEU A 261 14.86 -5.71 -43.45
N HIS A 262 15.79 -4.76 -43.29
CA HIS A 262 17.06 -4.81 -44.02
C HIS A 262 17.91 -6.00 -43.56
N SER A 263 18.03 -6.17 -42.24
CA SER A 263 18.67 -7.33 -41.59
C SER A 263 18.13 -8.67 -42.10
N ASP A 264 16.81 -8.82 -42.23
CA ASP A 264 16.22 -10.04 -42.80
C ASP A 264 16.70 -10.31 -44.23
N GLN A 265 16.61 -9.29 -45.10
CA GLN A 265 16.99 -9.47 -46.49
C GLN A 265 18.51 -9.67 -46.67
N ALA A 266 19.33 -9.19 -45.73
CA ALA A 266 20.78 -9.38 -45.75
C ALA A 266 21.18 -10.86 -45.60
N LEU A 267 20.32 -11.71 -45.03
CA LEU A 267 20.54 -13.17 -44.98
C LEU A 267 20.50 -13.83 -46.37
N PHE A 268 19.92 -13.15 -47.37
CA PHE A 268 19.85 -13.62 -48.76
C PHE A 268 20.21 -12.49 -49.73
N SER A 269 21.50 -12.22 -49.87
CA SER A 269 22.03 -11.13 -50.70
C SER A 269 23.32 -11.50 -51.45
N GLY A 270 23.54 -12.79 -51.74
CA GLY A 270 24.74 -13.29 -52.42
C GLY A 270 25.88 -13.65 -51.47
N GLY A 271 25.56 -13.97 -50.21
CA GLY A 271 26.52 -14.24 -49.14
C GLY A 271 26.60 -15.71 -48.75
N GLU A 272 27.29 -15.99 -47.64
CA GLU A 272 27.53 -17.36 -47.13
C GLU A 272 26.27 -18.03 -46.53
N THR A 273 25.25 -17.25 -46.17
CA THR A 273 23.98 -17.75 -45.63
C THR A 273 22.95 -18.14 -46.70
N ASP A 274 23.20 -17.79 -47.98
CA ASP A 274 22.21 -17.93 -49.06
C ASP A 274 21.72 -19.37 -49.25
N GLU A 275 22.62 -20.35 -49.14
CA GLU A 275 22.28 -21.77 -49.37
C GLU A 275 21.40 -22.34 -48.25
N LEU A 276 21.63 -21.89 -47.01
CA LEU A 276 20.81 -22.27 -45.86
C LEU A 276 19.40 -21.65 -45.97
N VAL A 277 19.31 -20.38 -46.35
CA VAL A 277 18.02 -19.71 -46.62
C VAL A 277 17.21 -20.42 -47.71
N LYS A 278 17.85 -20.83 -48.82
CA LYS A 278 17.16 -21.63 -49.86
C LYS A 278 16.64 -22.95 -49.31
N THR A 279 17.45 -23.64 -48.51
CA THR A 279 17.07 -24.90 -47.88
C THR A 279 15.82 -24.70 -47.01
N TYR A 280 15.85 -23.74 -46.08
CA TYR A 280 14.72 -23.46 -45.20
C TYR A 280 13.48 -22.95 -45.94
N SER A 281 13.62 -22.28 -47.09
CA SER A 281 12.48 -21.83 -47.90
C SER A 281 11.61 -22.96 -48.43
N THR A 282 12.17 -24.18 -48.59
CA THR A 282 11.47 -25.34 -49.16
C THR A 282 11.37 -26.54 -48.22
N ASP A 283 12.17 -26.57 -47.15
CA ASP A 283 12.20 -27.67 -46.19
C ASP A 283 11.92 -27.18 -44.76
N LEU A 284 10.61 -27.14 -44.43
CA LEU A 284 10.15 -26.80 -43.09
C LEU A 284 10.68 -27.75 -42.02
N ARG A 285 10.95 -29.03 -42.34
CA ARG A 285 11.43 -30.01 -41.37
C ARG A 285 12.86 -29.68 -40.94
N THR A 286 13.71 -29.34 -41.90
CA THR A 286 15.11 -28.94 -41.62
C THR A 286 15.14 -27.62 -40.87
N PHE A 287 14.38 -26.61 -41.30
CA PHE A 287 14.24 -25.35 -40.54
C PHE A 287 13.75 -25.57 -39.11
N SER A 288 12.69 -26.35 -38.91
CA SER A 288 12.11 -26.61 -37.57
C SER A 288 13.11 -27.29 -36.63
N LYS A 289 13.91 -28.22 -37.15
CA LYS A 289 14.93 -28.93 -36.37
C LYS A 289 16.06 -27.99 -35.93
N ASP A 290 16.55 -27.18 -36.86
CA ASP A 290 17.67 -26.28 -36.58
C ASP A 290 17.22 -25.13 -35.69
N PHE A 291 16.00 -24.60 -35.89
CA PHE A 291 15.38 -23.61 -35.01
C PHE A 291 15.31 -24.11 -33.55
N ALA A 292 14.82 -25.33 -33.33
CA ALA A 292 14.76 -25.92 -31.99
C ALA A 292 16.15 -26.03 -31.33
N LYS A 293 17.16 -26.47 -32.10
CA LYS A 293 18.55 -26.58 -31.64
C LYS A 293 19.16 -25.21 -31.31
N SER A 294 18.90 -24.19 -32.12
CA SER A 294 19.40 -22.84 -31.90
C SER A 294 18.67 -22.13 -30.76
N MET A 295 17.38 -22.41 -30.53
CA MET A 295 16.65 -21.93 -29.35
C MET A 295 17.24 -22.50 -28.05
N LEU A 296 17.68 -23.77 -28.04
CA LEU A 296 18.40 -24.35 -26.89
C LEU A 296 19.74 -23.66 -26.64
N LYS A 297 20.55 -23.46 -27.69
CA LYS A 297 21.82 -22.74 -27.57
C LYS A 297 21.62 -21.31 -27.06
N MET A 298 20.66 -20.59 -27.63
CA MET A 298 20.33 -19.22 -27.23
C MET A 298 19.82 -19.18 -25.79
N GLY A 299 18.91 -20.08 -25.42
CA GLY A 299 18.34 -20.19 -24.07
C GLY A 299 19.35 -20.50 -22.97
N ASN A 300 20.61 -20.77 -23.34
CA ASN A 300 21.73 -21.12 -22.46
C ASN A 300 22.85 -20.07 -22.44
N ILE A 301 22.61 -18.87 -22.99
CA ILE A 301 23.56 -17.75 -22.94
C ILE A 301 23.65 -17.20 -21.51
N LYS A 302 24.88 -17.16 -20.95
CA LYS A 302 25.27 -16.48 -19.70
C LYS A 302 24.31 -16.73 -18.53
N LEU A 303 23.97 -17.99 -18.31
CA LEU A 303 22.99 -18.41 -17.30
C LEU A 303 23.42 -18.11 -15.87
N LEU A 304 22.46 -17.69 -15.05
CA LEU A 304 22.61 -17.67 -13.59
C LEU A 304 22.04 -18.97 -13.01
N THR A 305 22.83 -19.70 -12.22
CA THR A 305 22.40 -20.92 -11.52
C THR A 305 22.84 -20.92 -10.06
N GLY A 306 22.29 -21.82 -9.24
CA GLY A 306 22.69 -21.94 -7.83
C GLY A 306 22.49 -20.65 -7.03
N ASN A 307 23.59 -20.03 -6.58
CA ASN A 307 23.64 -18.79 -5.80
C ASN A 307 24.03 -17.55 -6.63
N GLN A 308 24.11 -17.65 -7.95
CA GLN A 308 24.51 -16.55 -8.85
C GLN A 308 23.37 -15.58 -9.20
N GLY A 309 22.15 -15.92 -8.79
CA GLY A 309 20.95 -15.08 -8.89
C GLY A 309 19.95 -15.49 -7.82
N GLN A 310 18.72 -15.03 -7.93
CA GLN A 310 17.67 -15.34 -6.95
C GLN A 310 16.48 -16.05 -7.59
N ILE A 311 15.66 -16.69 -6.75
CA ILE A 311 14.26 -16.91 -7.09
C ILE A 311 13.54 -15.74 -6.42
N PRO A 312 12.96 -14.79 -7.16
CA PRO A 312 12.21 -13.70 -6.58
C PRO A 312 11.13 -14.32 -5.70
N ARG A 313 11.12 -13.98 -4.41
CA ARG A 313 9.83 -13.90 -3.74
C ARG A 313 9.10 -12.80 -4.47
N ILE A 314 7.85 -13.06 -4.87
CA ILE A 314 6.96 -12.06 -5.47
C ILE A 314 7.23 -10.73 -4.73
N ALA A 315 7.94 -9.83 -5.40
CA ALA A 315 7.82 -8.42 -5.11
C ALA A 315 6.42 -8.15 -5.63
N PHE A 316 5.47 -8.02 -4.71
CA PHE A 316 4.07 -7.73 -5.00
C PHE A 316 3.97 -6.41 -5.78
N SER A 317 4.22 -6.46 -7.10
CA SER A 317 4.17 -5.30 -7.99
C SER A 317 2.81 -5.18 -8.66
N ASP A 318 2.09 -6.29 -8.81
CA ASP A 318 0.79 -6.30 -9.46
C ASP A 318 -0.33 -6.47 -8.43
N LEU A 319 -1.38 -5.68 -8.61
CA LEU A 319 -2.58 -5.80 -7.79
C LEU A 319 -3.26 -7.15 -8.09
N SER A 320 -3.76 -7.83 -7.06
CA SER A 320 -4.51 -9.09 -7.19
C SER A 320 -5.70 -9.10 -6.25
N ASP A 321 -6.81 -9.68 -6.63
CA ASP A 321 -8.00 -9.78 -5.77
C ASP A 321 -7.83 -10.77 -4.61
N ASP A 322 -6.86 -11.69 -4.71
CA ASP A 322 -6.48 -12.66 -3.68
C ASP A 322 -5.21 -12.26 -2.87
N PHE A 323 -4.73 -11.02 -3.01
CA PHE A 323 -3.47 -10.55 -2.42
C PHE A 323 -3.31 -10.87 -0.92
N TYR A 324 -4.38 -10.71 -0.13
CA TYR A 324 -4.35 -10.90 1.32
C TYR A 324 -4.74 -12.31 1.76
N ASP A 325 -5.10 -13.23 0.86
CA ASP A 325 -5.64 -14.55 1.24
C ASP A 325 -4.65 -15.37 2.07
N ASP A 326 -3.35 -15.28 1.74
CA ASP A 326 -2.28 -15.97 2.49
C ASP A 326 -1.56 -15.07 3.51
N ILE A 327 -1.69 -13.74 3.38
CA ILE A 327 -1.00 -12.76 4.26
C ILE A 327 -1.85 -12.44 5.50
N CYS A 328 -3.12 -12.12 5.28
CA CYS A 328 -4.10 -11.84 6.31
C CYS A 328 -5.51 -12.22 5.81
N PRO A 329 -5.88 -13.51 5.84
CA PRO A 329 -7.19 -13.96 5.37
C PRO A 329 -8.39 -13.36 6.13
N GLN A 330 -8.15 -12.70 7.26
CA GLN A 330 -9.18 -11.98 8.03
C GLN A 330 -9.32 -10.50 7.65
N ALA A 331 -8.50 -9.98 6.73
CA ALA A 331 -8.52 -8.58 6.30
C ALA A 331 -9.89 -8.19 5.69
N LEU A 332 -10.27 -8.78 4.55
CA LEU A 332 -11.51 -8.43 3.85
C LEU A 332 -12.77 -8.69 4.69
N PRO A 333 -12.91 -9.83 5.42
CA PRO A 333 -14.04 -10.02 6.33
C PRO A 333 -14.13 -8.96 7.43
N THR A 334 -12.98 -8.49 7.94
CA THR A 334 -12.94 -7.45 8.98
C THR A 334 -13.33 -6.09 8.43
N ILE A 335 -12.80 -5.70 7.26
CA ILE A 335 -13.19 -4.45 6.57
C ILE A 335 -14.70 -4.44 6.37
N LYS A 336 -15.25 -5.50 5.78
CA LYS A 336 -16.68 -5.63 5.51
C LYS A 336 -17.54 -5.43 6.76
N ARG A 337 -17.21 -6.10 7.86
CA ARG A 337 -17.95 -5.97 9.11
C ARG A 337 -17.96 -4.53 9.63
N VAL A 338 -16.80 -3.86 9.63
CA VAL A 338 -16.71 -2.48 10.14
C VAL A 338 -17.48 -1.50 9.24
N VAL A 339 -17.46 -1.71 7.92
CA VAL A 339 -18.27 -0.94 6.96
C VAL A 339 -19.78 -1.15 7.21
N GLU A 340 -20.22 -2.40 7.35
CA GLU A 340 -21.62 -2.73 7.66
C GLU A 340 -22.07 -2.14 9.00
N ASP A 341 -21.22 -2.22 10.03
CA ASP A 341 -21.44 -1.56 11.33
C ASP A 341 -21.63 -0.06 11.14
N ALA A 342 -20.73 0.61 10.41
CA ALA A 342 -20.79 2.05 10.20
C ALA A 342 -22.05 2.49 9.44
N ILE A 343 -22.44 1.73 8.40
CA ILE A 343 -23.67 1.97 7.62
C ILE A 343 -24.92 1.70 8.46
N SER A 344 -24.89 0.73 9.37
CA SER A 344 -26.02 0.45 10.27
C SER A 344 -26.29 1.59 11.25
N GLN A 345 -25.23 2.28 11.69
CA GLN A 345 -25.31 3.45 12.56
C GLN A 345 -25.73 4.71 11.77
N GLU A 346 -25.17 4.89 10.58
CA GLU A 346 -25.53 5.98 9.68
C GLU A 346 -25.51 5.52 8.22
N ARG A 347 -26.70 5.31 7.64
CA ARG A 347 -26.86 4.87 6.24
C ARG A 347 -26.07 5.70 5.21
N ARG A 348 -25.86 7.01 5.47
CA ARG A 348 -25.10 7.92 4.59
C ARG A 348 -23.59 7.62 4.57
N MET A 349 -23.09 6.83 5.52
CA MET A 349 -21.66 6.52 5.60
C MET A 349 -21.19 5.75 4.37
N GLY A 350 -22.02 4.87 3.80
CA GLY A 350 -21.65 4.13 2.60
C GLY A 350 -21.37 5.04 1.40
N ALA A 351 -22.18 6.09 1.21
CA ALA A 351 -21.92 7.11 0.19
C ALA A 351 -20.64 7.90 0.48
N SER A 352 -20.33 8.12 1.76
CA SER A 352 -19.14 8.86 2.19
C SER A 352 -17.85 8.07 1.93
N LEU A 353 -17.85 6.76 2.21
CA LEU A 353 -16.73 5.86 1.96
C LEU A 353 -16.49 5.65 0.46
N LEU A 354 -17.56 5.47 -0.34
CA LEU A 354 -17.46 5.45 -1.80
C LEU A 354 -16.83 6.73 -2.34
N ARG A 355 -17.25 7.88 -1.80
CA ARG A 355 -16.72 9.19 -2.18
C ARG A 355 -15.25 9.36 -1.79
N LEU A 356 -14.81 8.86 -0.63
CA LEU A 356 -13.40 8.92 -0.23
C LEU A 356 -12.52 8.21 -1.27
N HIS A 357 -12.90 7.01 -1.70
CA HIS A 357 -12.13 6.27 -2.70
C HIS A 357 -12.09 6.97 -4.07
N PHE A 358 -13.22 7.52 -4.54
CA PHE A 358 -13.24 8.32 -5.79
C PHE A 358 -12.31 9.53 -5.69
N HIS A 359 -12.40 10.27 -4.58
CA HIS A 359 -11.62 11.49 -4.38
C HIS A 359 -10.12 11.22 -4.21
N ASP A 360 -9.76 10.07 -3.64
CA ASP A 360 -8.37 9.58 -3.58
C ASP A 360 -7.85 9.29 -5.00
N CYS A 361 -8.51 8.39 -5.72
CA CYS A 361 -8.09 7.95 -7.05
C CYS A 361 -7.95 9.06 -8.09
N PHE A 362 -8.77 10.11 -8.01
CA PHE A 362 -8.71 11.24 -8.93
C PHE A 362 -7.56 12.23 -8.63
N VAL A 363 -6.82 12.03 -7.54
CA VAL A 363 -5.75 12.91 -7.10
C VAL A 363 -4.46 12.12 -6.92
N ASN A 364 -3.53 12.27 -7.86
CA ASN A 364 -2.24 11.56 -7.90
C ASN A 364 -2.29 10.02 -7.97
N GLY A 365 -3.44 9.39 -7.72
CA GLY A 365 -3.65 7.95 -7.86
C GLY A 365 -4.44 7.38 -6.68
N CYS A 366 -4.83 6.11 -6.74
CA CYS A 366 -5.48 5.44 -5.62
C CYS A 366 -4.44 5.04 -4.56
N ASP A 367 -3.91 6.00 -3.82
CA ASP A 367 -2.75 5.83 -2.95
C ASP A 367 -2.98 6.24 -1.48
N ALA A 368 -4.24 6.44 -1.08
CA ALA A 368 -4.64 6.91 0.25
C ALA A 368 -4.08 8.29 0.66
N SER A 369 -3.55 9.09 -0.28
CA SER A 369 -3.09 10.46 0.00
C SER A 369 -4.20 11.37 0.55
N ILE A 370 -5.48 11.08 0.27
CA ILE A 370 -6.61 11.81 0.85
C ILE A 370 -6.69 11.70 2.39
N LEU A 371 -6.09 10.66 2.97
CA LEU A 371 -6.11 10.40 4.41
C LEU A 371 -5.06 11.21 5.18
N LEU A 372 -4.07 11.78 4.50
CA LEU A 372 -2.98 12.50 5.15
C LEU A 372 -3.43 13.86 5.68
N ASP A 373 -3.16 14.14 6.94
CA ASP A 373 -3.47 15.41 7.59
C ASP A 373 -2.48 16.53 7.23
N GLN A 374 -2.93 17.77 7.39
CA GLN A 374 -2.10 18.95 7.12
C GLN A 374 -0.94 19.00 8.11
N THR A 375 0.30 19.06 7.60
CA THR A 375 1.51 19.29 8.40
C THR A 375 2.35 20.42 7.83
N SER A 376 3.54 20.66 8.38
CA SER A 376 4.50 21.61 7.80
C SER A 376 5.09 21.13 6.46
N THR A 377 5.03 19.83 6.18
CA THR A 377 5.58 19.19 4.97
C THR A 377 4.51 18.58 4.06
N ILE A 378 3.26 18.46 4.52
CA ILE A 378 2.13 17.87 3.76
C ILE A 378 1.08 18.95 3.49
N ASP A 379 0.80 19.26 2.21
CA ASP A 379 -0.33 20.11 1.79
C ASP A 379 -1.58 19.25 1.56
N SER A 380 -2.35 19.05 2.63
CA SER A 380 -3.37 18.02 2.72
C SER A 380 -4.55 18.24 1.78
N GLU A 381 -4.96 17.17 1.11
CA GLU A 381 -6.15 17.10 0.26
C GLU A 381 -7.45 17.28 1.02
N LYS A 382 -7.48 16.98 2.34
CA LYS A 382 -8.65 17.23 3.19
C LYS A 382 -9.04 18.70 3.20
N THR A 383 -8.09 19.60 2.99
CA THR A 383 -8.31 21.04 2.96
C THR A 383 -8.61 21.60 1.56
N ALA A 384 -8.63 20.75 0.52
CA ALA A 384 -9.03 21.14 -0.83
C ALA A 384 -10.50 21.55 -0.88
N ARG A 385 -10.88 22.41 -1.83
CA ARG A 385 -12.24 22.98 -1.93
C ARG A 385 -13.33 21.91 -2.03
N ALA A 386 -13.06 20.79 -2.69
CA ALA A 386 -14.00 19.69 -2.81
C ALA A 386 -14.15 18.89 -1.51
N ASN A 387 -13.13 18.88 -0.64
CA ASN A 387 -13.04 18.00 0.53
C ASN A 387 -13.30 18.73 1.86
N ASN A 388 -12.90 20.00 1.96
CA ASN A 388 -12.93 20.78 3.18
C ASN A 388 -14.37 20.88 3.73
N ASN A 389 -14.59 20.38 4.94
CA ASN A 389 -15.91 20.28 5.60
C ASN A 389 -16.97 19.52 4.77
N SER A 390 -16.54 18.61 3.89
CA SER A 390 -17.40 17.85 2.97
C SER A 390 -17.05 16.36 2.94
N ALA A 391 -15.77 16.02 2.77
CA ALA A 391 -15.27 14.65 2.92
C ALA A 391 -15.39 14.20 4.38
N ARG A 392 -15.82 12.96 4.60
CA ARG A 392 -16.04 12.37 5.92
C ARG A 392 -15.92 10.85 5.85
N GLY A 393 -15.85 10.18 7.00
CA GLY A 393 -15.65 8.73 7.10
C GLY A 393 -14.19 8.35 7.33
N PHE A 394 -13.30 9.32 7.53
CA PHE A 394 -11.89 9.10 7.91
C PHE A 394 -11.80 8.26 9.18
N GLU A 395 -12.63 8.54 10.17
CA GLU A 395 -12.70 7.82 11.44
C GLU A 395 -13.14 6.35 11.27
N VAL A 396 -13.87 6.05 10.20
CA VAL A 396 -14.25 4.68 9.86
C VAL A 396 -13.08 3.96 9.22
N ILE A 397 -12.30 4.63 8.36
CA ILE A 397 -11.06 4.08 7.79
C ILE A 397 -10.03 3.80 8.90
N ASP A 398 -9.85 4.71 9.85
CA ASP A 398 -8.94 4.51 11.00
C ASP A 398 -9.37 3.31 11.84
N ARG A 399 -10.68 3.17 12.10
CA ARG A 399 -11.23 2.02 12.80
C ARG A 399 -11.00 0.72 12.00
N ILE A 400 -11.23 0.74 10.70
CA ILE A 400 -10.96 -0.42 9.84
C ILE A 400 -9.48 -0.81 9.95
N LYS A 401 -8.55 0.14 9.75
CA LYS A 401 -7.12 -0.09 9.82
C LYS A 401 -6.70 -0.70 11.16
N SER A 402 -7.16 -0.13 12.26
CA SER A 402 -6.89 -0.64 13.60
C SER A 402 -7.40 -2.08 13.82
N GLU A 403 -8.64 -2.36 13.38
CA GLU A 403 -9.22 -3.70 13.54
C GLU A 403 -8.57 -4.73 12.61
N VAL A 404 -8.19 -4.33 11.39
CA VAL A 404 -7.45 -5.16 10.44
C VAL A 404 -6.06 -5.50 10.98
N ASP A 405 -5.27 -4.50 11.40
CA ASP A 405 -3.93 -4.73 11.96
C ASP A 405 -3.99 -5.63 13.20
N LYS A 406 -5.04 -5.50 14.00
CA LYS A 406 -5.30 -6.38 15.15
C LYS A 406 -5.52 -7.83 14.75
N VAL A 407 -6.33 -8.10 13.72
CA VAL A 407 -6.57 -9.49 13.28
C VAL A 407 -5.40 -10.06 12.46
N CYS A 408 -4.64 -9.20 11.79
CA CYS A 408 -3.44 -9.60 11.03
C CYS A 408 -2.19 -9.74 11.92
N GLY A 409 -2.22 -9.19 13.15
CA GLY A 409 -1.09 -9.19 14.09
C GLY A 409 0.05 -8.24 13.73
N ARG A 410 -0.09 -7.45 12.66
CA ARG A 410 0.89 -6.49 12.13
C ARG A 410 0.22 -5.60 11.05
N SER A 411 0.85 -4.47 10.74
CA SER A 411 0.42 -3.55 9.67
C SER A 411 0.80 -4.13 8.30
N VAL A 412 -0.11 -4.88 7.67
CA VAL A 412 0.14 -5.50 6.36
C VAL A 412 -0.85 -5.12 5.28
N VAL A 413 -1.98 -4.52 5.66
CA VAL A 413 -2.99 -4.02 4.72
C VAL A 413 -2.85 -2.52 4.63
N SER A 414 -2.63 -2.00 3.42
CA SER A 414 -2.52 -0.55 3.21
C SER A 414 -3.86 0.16 3.42
N CYS A 415 -3.81 1.44 3.79
CA CYS A 415 -4.99 2.29 3.83
C CYS A 415 -5.60 2.49 2.43
N ALA A 416 -4.79 2.47 1.38
CA ALA A 416 -5.24 2.54 -0.02
C ALA A 416 -6.15 1.35 -0.38
N ASP A 417 -5.78 0.13 0.01
CA ASP A 417 -6.64 -1.05 -0.19
C ASP A 417 -7.87 -1.01 0.71
N ILE A 418 -7.74 -0.50 1.94
CA ILE A 418 -8.89 -0.32 2.83
C ILE A 418 -9.92 0.63 2.19
N LEU A 419 -9.50 1.74 1.58
CA LEU A 419 -10.40 2.66 0.87
C LEU A 419 -11.14 1.95 -0.28
N ALA A 420 -10.42 1.21 -1.11
CA ALA A 420 -10.99 0.50 -2.26
C ALA A 420 -12.02 -0.57 -1.83
N VAL A 421 -11.68 -1.39 -0.84
CA VAL A 421 -12.57 -2.41 -0.30
C VAL A 421 -13.76 -1.79 0.42
N ALA A 422 -13.55 -0.72 1.20
CA ALA A 422 -14.62 -0.03 1.91
C ALA A 422 -15.64 0.59 0.95
N ALA A 423 -15.20 1.12 -0.19
CA ALA A 423 -16.09 1.60 -1.25
C ALA A 423 -16.94 0.45 -1.84
N ARG A 424 -16.33 -0.70 -2.13
CA ARG A 424 -17.04 -1.90 -2.62
C ARG A 424 -18.07 -2.39 -1.63
N ASP A 425 -17.67 -2.61 -0.39
CA ASP A 425 -18.55 -3.11 0.67
C ASP A 425 -19.68 -2.13 0.97
N SER A 426 -19.44 -0.82 0.82
CA SER A 426 -20.46 0.21 0.97
C SER A 426 -21.54 0.15 -0.09
N VAL A 427 -21.16 -0.04 -1.36
CA VAL A 427 -22.12 -0.20 -2.46
C VAL A 427 -22.92 -1.48 -2.30
N VAL A 428 -22.27 -2.59 -1.95
CA VAL A 428 -22.94 -3.88 -1.70
C VAL A 428 -23.93 -3.79 -0.53
N ALA A 429 -23.54 -3.18 0.60
CA ALA A 429 -24.40 -2.99 1.76
C ALA A 429 -25.63 -2.11 1.45
N LEU A 430 -25.54 -1.26 0.42
CA LEU A 430 -26.62 -0.42 -0.08
C LEU A 430 -27.33 -1.00 -1.32
N HIS A 431 -27.23 -2.32 -1.51
CA HIS A 431 -27.90 -3.12 -2.55
C HIS A 431 -27.39 -2.92 -3.99
N GLY A 432 -26.20 -2.36 -4.16
CA GLY A 432 -25.54 -2.23 -5.45
C GLY A 432 -24.77 -3.47 -5.88
N PRO A 433 -24.05 -3.39 -7.01
CA PRO A 433 -23.18 -4.46 -7.48
C PRO A 433 -21.98 -4.70 -6.55
N THR A 434 -21.43 -5.90 -6.62
CA THR A 434 -20.07 -6.20 -6.15
C THR A 434 -19.11 -6.20 -7.33
N TRP A 435 -17.83 -6.04 -7.05
CA TRP A 435 -16.72 -6.26 -7.98
C TRP A 435 -15.53 -6.85 -7.25
N GLU A 436 -14.59 -7.41 -8.02
CA GLU A 436 -13.29 -7.86 -7.55
C GLU A 436 -12.41 -6.62 -7.40
N VAL A 437 -12.02 -6.31 -6.16
CA VAL A 437 -11.09 -5.22 -5.88
C VAL A 437 -9.69 -5.80 -6.07
N GLU A 438 -8.91 -5.29 -7.02
CA GLU A 438 -7.50 -5.67 -7.11
C GLU A 438 -6.75 -5.03 -5.94
N LEU A 439 -6.01 -5.81 -5.14
CA LEU A 439 -5.39 -5.43 -3.87
C LEU A 439 -3.87 -5.52 -3.95
N GLY A 440 -3.18 -4.84 -3.04
CA GLY A 440 -1.71 -4.73 -3.03
C GLY A 440 -1.20 -3.31 -3.19
N ARG A 441 -2.08 -2.31 -3.05
CA ARG A 441 -1.69 -0.90 -3.08
C ARG A 441 -0.81 -0.58 -1.88
N ARG A 442 -0.01 0.47 -2.02
CA ARG A 442 0.79 1.08 -0.97
C ARG A 442 0.27 2.48 -0.69
N ASP A 443 0.52 2.95 0.51
CA ASP A 443 0.11 4.27 1.00
C ASP A 443 1.12 5.33 0.56
N SER A 444 0.62 6.47 0.09
CA SER A 444 1.39 7.65 -0.24
C SER A 444 2.03 8.26 0.99
N THR A 445 3.19 8.89 0.80
CA THR A 445 3.85 9.72 1.83
C THR A 445 3.61 11.21 1.62
N THR A 446 2.87 11.57 0.57
CA THR A 446 2.61 12.96 0.17
C THR A 446 1.16 13.14 -0.24
N ALA A 447 0.64 14.36 -0.11
CA ALA A 447 -0.68 14.74 -0.58
C ALA A 447 -0.60 16.07 -1.34
N SER A 448 -1.57 16.36 -2.22
CA SER A 448 -1.57 17.59 -2.99
C SER A 448 -2.95 18.25 -3.05
N ARG A 449 -3.18 19.21 -2.16
CA ARG A 449 -4.35 20.11 -2.22
C ARG A 449 -4.53 20.77 -3.59
N THR A 450 -3.44 21.16 -4.25
CA THR A 450 -3.50 21.79 -5.58
C THR A 450 -3.98 20.81 -6.64
N THR A 451 -3.47 19.58 -6.64
CA THR A 451 -3.96 18.53 -7.55
C THR A 451 -5.43 18.23 -7.27
N ALA A 452 -5.83 18.09 -6.00
CA ALA A 452 -7.22 17.89 -5.62
C ALA A 452 -8.17 19.00 -6.11
N ASN A 453 -7.74 20.27 -6.05
CA ASN A 453 -8.53 21.39 -6.55
C ASN A 453 -8.69 21.41 -8.08
N ASN A 454 -7.73 20.83 -8.80
CA ASN A 454 -7.69 20.83 -10.26
C ASN A 454 -8.36 19.59 -10.87
N ASP A 455 -8.18 18.43 -10.25
CA ASP A 455 -8.44 17.15 -10.87
C ASP A 455 -9.77 16.52 -10.43
N ILE A 456 -10.30 16.88 -9.25
CA ILE A 456 -11.64 16.46 -8.83
C ILE A 456 -12.71 17.24 -9.64
N PRO A 457 -13.64 16.55 -10.34
CA PRO A 457 -14.72 17.20 -11.07
C PRO A 457 -15.52 18.17 -10.21
N THR A 458 -15.77 19.37 -10.74
CA THR A 458 -16.58 20.37 -10.04
C THR A 458 -18.06 20.20 -10.38
N PRO A 459 -18.99 20.56 -9.48
CA PRO A 459 -20.43 20.45 -9.74
C PRO A 459 -20.95 21.39 -10.85
N LEU A 460 -20.07 22.23 -11.41
CA LEU A 460 -20.35 23.25 -12.43
C LEU A 460 -19.76 22.91 -13.81
N MET A 461 -19.05 21.79 -13.96
CA MET A 461 -18.47 21.39 -15.24
C MET A 461 -19.56 21.03 -16.26
N ASP A 462 -19.37 21.42 -17.52
CA ASP A 462 -20.18 20.95 -18.63
C ASP A 462 -19.68 19.60 -19.18
N LEU A 463 -20.40 19.02 -20.14
CA LEU A 463 -20.09 17.69 -20.65
C LEU A 463 -18.68 17.59 -21.27
N PRO A 464 -18.22 18.53 -22.14
CA PRO A 464 -16.85 18.50 -22.65
C PRO A 464 -15.80 18.55 -21.53
N ALA A 465 -15.97 19.42 -20.52
CA ALA A 465 -15.04 19.49 -19.40
C ALA A 465 -15.01 18.21 -18.56
N LEU A 466 -16.17 17.55 -18.37
CA LEU A 466 -16.24 16.25 -17.70
C LEU A 466 -15.52 15.15 -18.47
N ILE A 467 -15.73 15.10 -19.78
CA ILE A 467 -15.07 14.13 -20.68
C ILE A 467 -13.57 14.32 -20.66
N ASP A 468 -13.09 15.56 -20.77
CA ASP A 468 -11.65 15.87 -20.71
C ASP A 468 -11.05 15.53 -19.34
N ASN A 469 -11.78 15.78 -18.25
CA ASN A 469 -11.34 15.44 -16.90
C ASN A 469 -11.20 13.92 -16.70
N PHE A 470 -12.16 13.11 -17.15
CA PHE A 470 -12.10 11.65 -17.06
C PHE A 470 -11.04 11.06 -18.00
N LYS A 471 -10.92 11.59 -19.23
CA LYS A 471 -9.85 11.21 -20.17
C LYS A 471 -8.46 11.46 -19.61
N LYS A 472 -8.26 12.52 -18.84
CA LYS A 472 -6.99 12.78 -18.13
C LYS A 472 -6.60 11.65 -17.16
N GLN A 473 -7.59 10.95 -16.62
CA GLN A 473 -7.40 9.79 -15.74
C GLN A 473 -7.41 8.44 -16.50
N GLY A 474 -7.48 8.47 -17.83
CA GLY A 474 -7.55 7.26 -18.65
C GLY A 474 -8.93 6.59 -18.70
N LEU A 475 -9.98 7.32 -18.31
CA LEU A 475 -11.37 6.85 -18.31
C LEU A 475 -12.13 7.39 -19.54
N ASP A 476 -13.02 6.56 -20.10
CA ASP A 476 -13.81 6.90 -21.28
C ASP A 476 -15.19 7.49 -20.92
N GLU A 477 -16.01 7.79 -21.93
CA GLU A 477 -17.36 8.33 -21.75
C GLU A 477 -18.32 7.35 -21.05
N GLU A 478 -18.13 6.03 -21.21
CA GLU A 478 -18.90 5.01 -20.50
C GLU A 478 -18.55 5.05 -19.01
N ASP A 479 -17.26 5.14 -18.69
CA ASP A 479 -16.77 5.27 -17.32
C ASP A 479 -17.26 6.56 -16.64
N LEU A 480 -17.27 7.68 -17.37
CA LEU A 480 -17.84 8.95 -16.89
C LEU A 480 -19.30 8.78 -16.47
N VAL A 481 -20.13 8.24 -17.36
CA VAL A 481 -21.58 8.09 -17.09
C VAL A 481 -21.83 7.06 -16.00
N ALA A 482 -21.13 5.92 -16.03
CA ALA A 482 -21.26 4.87 -15.04
C ALA A 482 -20.85 5.37 -13.65
N LEU A 483 -19.64 5.91 -13.48
CA LEU A 483 -19.14 6.40 -12.17
C LEU A 483 -19.96 7.56 -11.62
N SER A 484 -20.49 8.44 -12.48
CA SER A 484 -21.45 9.48 -12.07
C SER A 484 -22.73 8.89 -11.46
N GLY A 485 -23.08 7.66 -11.83
CA GLY A 485 -24.14 6.88 -11.20
C GLY A 485 -23.93 6.61 -9.70
N GLY A 486 -22.71 6.80 -9.17
CA GLY A 486 -22.46 6.79 -7.72
C GLY A 486 -23.31 7.81 -6.95
N HIS A 487 -23.78 8.88 -7.61
CA HIS A 487 -24.74 9.85 -7.07
C HIS A 487 -26.17 9.31 -6.86
N THR A 488 -26.44 8.04 -7.19
CA THR A 488 -27.61 7.33 -6.63
C THR A 488 -27.55 7.28 -5.09
N LEU A 489 -26.35 7.37 -4.52
CA LEU A 489 -26.11 7.44 -3.09
C LEU A 489 -25.76 8.86 -2.64
N GLY A 490 -26.23 9.24 -1.47
CA GLY A 490 -25.74 10.42 -0.75
C GLY A 490 -26.47 11.73 -1.02
N PHE A 491 -25.81 12.81 -0.59
CA PHE A 491 -26.38 14.14 -0.46
C PHE A 491 -25.36 15.19 -0.91
N ALA A 492 -25.84 16.31 -1.43
CA ALA A 492 -25.04 17.49 -1.73
C ALA A 492 -25.41 18.64 -0.79
N GLN A 493 -24.44 19.49 -0.49
CA GLN A 493 -24.64 20.74 0.24
C GLN A 493 -25.16 21.84 -0.69
N CYS A 494 -26.03 22.71 -0.19
CA CYS A 494 -26.71 23.77 -0.94
C CYS A 494 -25.77 24.61 -1.81
N PHE A 495 -24.57 24.92 -1.32
CA PHE A 495 -23.63 25.73 -2.09
C PHE A 495 -23.20 25.11 -3.44
N THR A 496 -23.25 23.77 -3.59
CA THR A 496 -22.82 23.10 -4.83
C THR A 496 -23.87 23.16 -5.94
N PHE A 497 -25.16 23.29 -5.60
CA PHE A 497 -26.27 23.30 -6.57
C PHE A 497 -27.08 24.60 -6.59
N ARG A 498 -26.79 25.56 -5.69
CA ARG A 498 -27.52 26.83 -5.61
C ARG A 498 -27.59 27.56 -6.94
N ASN A 499 -26.46 27.65 -7.64
CA ASN A 499 -26.41 28.35 -8.93
C ASN A 499 -27.42 27.74 -9.92
N ARG A 500 -27.43 26.40 -10.01
CA ARG A 500 -28.31 25.65 -10.90
C ARG A 500 -29.78 25.91 -10.62
N ILE A 501 -30.23 25.76 -9.37
CA ILE A 501 -31.67 25.89 -9.04
C ILE A 501 -32.21 27.32 -9.19
N TYR A 502 -31.36 28.35 -9.25
CA TYR A 502 -31.79 29.75 -9.35
C TYR A 502 -31.53 30.39 -10.72
N ASN A 503 -30.52 29.93 -11.46
CA ASN A 503 -30.03 30.61 -12.67
C ASN A 503 -30.20 29.76 -13.94
N GLU A 504 -30.38 28.44 -13.84
CA GLU A 504 -30.68 27.60 -15.00
C GLU A 504 -32.18 27.47 -15.19
N THR A 505 -32.69 27.80 -16.39
CA THR A 505 -34.15 27.83 -16.65
C THR A 505 -34.60 26.89 -17.77
N ASN A 506 -33.69 26.48 -18.67
CA ASN A 506 -34.03 25.65 -19.84
C ASN A 506 -33.69 24.16 -19.67
N ASN A 507 -32.85 23.84 -18.67
CA ASN A 507 -32.34 22.49 -18.40
C ASN A 507 -32.59 22.02 -16.96
N ILE A 508 -33.67 22.49 -16.35
CA ILE A 508 -34.14 22.02 -15.04
C ILE A 508 -35.67 21.99 -15.02
N ASP A 509 -36.24 20.96 -14.40
CA ASP A 509 -37.67 20.93 -14.10
C ASP A 509 -38.01 22.04 -13.09
N SER A 510 -38.93 22.93 -13.46
CA SER A 510 -39.24 24.11 -12.66
C SER A 510 -39.84 23.76 -11.29
N THR A 511 -40.61 22.68 -11.21
CA THR A 511 -41.18 22.20 -9.95
C THR A 511 -40.09 21.66 -9.03
N PHE A 512 -39.17 20.85 -9.55
CA PHE A 512 -38.01 20.37 -8.81
C PHE A 512 -37.12 21.51 -8.31
N ALA A 513 -36.85 22.51 -9.17
CA ALA A 513 -36.09 23.70 -8.77
C ALA A 513 -36.77 24.43 -7.60
N SER A 514 -38.07 24.70 -7.68
CA SER A 514 -38.83 25.33 -6.59
C SER A 514 -38.83 24.50 -5.31
N GLN A 515 -38.91 23.16 -5.40
CA GLN A 515 -38.79 22.29 -4.23
C GLN A 515 -37.42 22.38 -3.56
N ARG A 516 -36.33 22.41 -4.34
CA ARG A 516 -34.97 22.53 -3.79
C ARG A 516 -34.70 23.90 -3.18
N GLN A 517 -35.25 24.97 -3.78
CA GLN A 517 -35.15 26.34 -3.25
C GLN A 517 -35.74 26.48 -1.84
N ALA A 518 -36.73 25.67 -1.47
CA ALA A 518 -37.33 25.71 -0.13
C ALA A 518 -36.33 25.37 0.99
N ASN A 519 -35.31 24.55 0.71
CA ASN A 519 -34.26 24.19 1.66
C ASN A 519 -32.88 24.78 1.30
N CYS A 520 -32.78 25.59 0.25
CA CYS A 520 -31.53 26.16 -0.24
C CYS A 520 -31.76 27.62 -0.67
N PRO A 521 -31.63 28.59 0.27
CA PRO A 521 -31.93 29.99 -0.02
C PRO A 521 -30.89 30.61 -0.97
N ARG A 522 -31.26 31.74 -1.62
CA ARG A 522 -30.37 32.51 -2.53
C ARG A 522 -29.07 32.97 -1.88
N SER A 523 -29.05 33.10 -0.55
CA SER A 523 -27.87 33.43 0.25
C SER A 523 -27.98 32.75 1.62
N GLY A 524 -26.85 32.30 2.17
CA GLY A 524 -26.78 31.52 3.40
C GLY A 524 -27.23 30.06 3.25
N GLY A 525 -27.24 29.32 4.36
CA GLY A 525 -27.66 27.91 4.38
C GLY A 525 -26.77 26.99 3.54
N ASP A 526 -25.50 27.34 3.33
CA ASP A 526 -24.58 26.62 2.45
C ASP A 526 -24.46 25.13 2.77
N SER A 527 -24.52 24.77 4.05
CA SER A 527 -24.45 23.40 4.55
C SER A 527 -25.77 22.62 4.49
N ASN A 528 -26.88 23.23 4.05
CA ASN A 528 -28.15 22.54 3.95
C ASN A 528 -28.05 21.39 2.93
N LEU A 529 -28.52 20.21 3.32
CA LEU A 529 -28.39 19.02 2.50
C LEU A 529 -29.61 18.80 1.59
N ALA A 530 -29.35 18.31 0.39
CA ALA A 530 -30.35 17.76 -0.52
C ALA A 530 -29.87 16.42 -1.06
N SER A 531 -30.78 15.46 -1.14
CA SER A 531 -30.50 14.14 -1.73
C SER A 531 -30.20 14.29 -3.22
N LEU A 532 -29.16 13.61 -3.71
CA LEU A 532 -28.82 13.55 -5.14
C LEU A 532 -29.85 12.72 -5.94
N ASP A 533 -30.50 11.78 -5.25
CA ASP A 533 -31.50 10.85 -5.75
C ASP A 533 -32.67 10.72 -4.75
N PRO A 534 -33.97 10.59 -5.14
CA PRO A 534 -35.06 10.24 -4.22
C PRO A 534 -34.80 9.00 -3.34
N THR A 535 -33.93 8.08 -3.75
CA THR A 535 -33.57 6.87 -3.00
C THR A 535 -32.12 6.88 -2.53
N SER A 536 -31.60 8.03 -2.07
CA SER A 536 -30.20 8.31 -1.63
C SER A 536 -29.46 7.33 -0.69
N ALA A 537 -30.06 6.23 -0.25
CA ALA A 537 -29.44 5.15 0.52
C ALA A 537 -29.68 3.75 -0.07
N LEU A 538 -30.02 3.68 -1.36
CA LEU A 538 -30.19 2.48 -2.16
C LEU A 538 -29.50 2.73 -3.51
N PHE A 539 -28.70 1.76 -3.96
CA PHE A 539 -28.08 1.83 -5.28
C PHE A 539 -29.10 1.37 -6.33
N ASP A 540 -29.61 2.30 -7.15
CA ASP A 540 -30.62 2.01 -8.16
C ASP A 540 -30.49 2.92 -9.41
N SER A 541 -31.49 2.92 -10.29
CA SER A 541 -31.50 3.70 -11.54
C SER A 541 -32.18 5.08 -11.45
N LYS A 542 -32.58 5.51 -10.25
CA LYS A 542 -33.37 6.74 -10.08
C LYS A 542 -32.56 8.01 -10.31
N TYR A 543 -31.26 8.00 -10.06
CA TYR A 543 -30.33 9.04 -10.51
C TYR A 543 -30.47 9.33 -12.00
N PHE A 544 -30.33 8.32 -12.87
CA PHE A 544 -30.47 8.50 -14.32
C PHE A 544 -31.91 8.84 -14.74
N SER A 545 -32.91 8.28 -14.06
CA SER A 545 -34.32 8.67 -14.28
C SER A 545 -34.57 10.16 -14.00
N ASN A 546 -33.89 10.73 -12.99
CA ASN A 546 -33.92 12.15 -12.70
C ASN A 546 -33.26 12.95 -13.83
N LEU A 547 -32.10 12.53 -14.35
CA LEU A 547 -31.44 13.24 -15.46
C LEU A 547 -32.35 13.33 -16.68
N VAL A 548 -32.98 12.22 -17.08
CA VAL A 548 -33.95 12.18 -18.19
C VAL A 548 -35.13 13.12 -17.95
N SER A 549 -35.54 13.28 -16.69
CA SER A 549 -36.63 14.17 -16.27
C SER A 549 -36.20 15.62 -16.00
N LYS A 550 -34.95 16.00 -16.31
CA LYS A 550 -34.35 17.31 -15.99
C LYS A 550 -34.31 17.63 -14.49
N LYS A 551 -34.17 16.61 -13.65
CA LYS A 551 -34.14 16.69 -12.19
C LYS A 551 -32.75 16.35 -11.60
N GLY A 552 -31.69 16.36 -12.41
CA GLY A 552 -30.33 16.28 -11.89
C GLY A 552 -30.04 17.46 -10.97
N LEU A 553 -29.52 17.20 -9.76
CA LEU A 553 -29.31 18.22 -8.74
C LEU A 553 -28.12 19.13 -9.06
N LEU A 554 -26.99 18.54 -9.45
CA LEU A 554 -25.79 19.26 -9.84
C LEU A 554 -25.84 19.63 -11.34
N HIS A 555 -25.12 20.67 -11.74
CA HIS A 555 -25.02 21.05 -13.16
C HIS A 555 -24.26 19.97 -13.94
N SER A 556 -23.14 19.51 -13.40
CA SER A 556 -22.35 18.42 -13.97
C SER A 556 -23.17 17.14 -14.20
N ASP A 557 -24.04 16.77 -13.25
CA ASP A 557 -24.92 15.62 -13.41
C ASP A 557 -25.89 15.80 -14.58
N GLN A 558 -26.55 16.96 -14.65
CA GLN A 558 -27.52 17.21 -15.71
C GLN A 558 -26.86 17.35 -17.08
N ALA A 559 -25.59 17.75 -17.15
CA ALA A 559 -24.83 17.85 -18.40
C ALA A 559 -24.64 16.49 -19.08
N LEU A 560 -24.72 15.37 -18.34
CA LEU A 560 -24.70 14.02 -18.93
C LEU A 560 -25.94 13.73 -19.80
N PHE A 561 -27.03 14.51 -19.64
CA PHE A 561 -28.25 14.39 -20.43
C PHE A 561 -28.73 15.77 -20.88
N SER A 562 -28.11 16.29 -21.93
CA SER A 562 -28.39 17.62 -22.48
C SER A 562 -28.32 17.69 -24.01
N GLY A 563 -28.54 16.57 -24.70
CA GLY A 563 -28.48 16.47 -26.16
C GLY A 563 -27.10 16.13 -26.70
N GLY A 564 -26.26 15.49 -25.87
CA GLY A 564 -24.86 15.16 -26.18
C GLY A 564 -24.63 13.68 -26.46
N GLU A 565 -23.35 13.28 -26.52
CA GLU A 565 -22.93 11.90 -26.85
C GLU A 565 -23.25 10.88 -25.74
N THR A 566 -23.46 11.33 -24.50
CA THR A 566 -23.79 10.48 -23.35
C THR A 566 -25.28 10.19 -23.18
N ASP A 567 -26.16 10.86 -23.94
CA ASP A 567 -27.62 10.82 -23.75
C ASP A 567 -28.20 9.40 -23.86
N GLU A 568 -27.71 8.59 -24.81
CA GLU A 568 -28.24 7.25 -25.04
C GLU A 568 -27.86 6.27 -23.93
N LEU A 569 -26.67 6.43 -23.37
CA LEU A 569 -26.22 5.64 -22.23
C LEU A 569 -27.02 5.99 -20.97
N VAL A 570 -27.27 7.28 -20.72
CA VAL A 570 -28.13 7.73 -19.62
C VAL A 570 -29.56 7.18 -19.73
N LYS A 571 -30.16 7.17 -20.93
CA LYS A 571 -31.48 6.53 -21.13
C LYS A 571 -31.45 5.05 -20.81
N THR A 572 -30.41 4.35 -21.26
CA THR A 572 -30.23 2.92 -20.99
C THR A 572 -30.19 2.69 -19.49
N TYR A 573 -29.30 3.37 -18.77
CA TYR A 573 -29.16 3.20 -17.32
C TYR A 573 -30.41 3.64 -16.54
N SER A 574 -31.21 4.57 -17.05
CA SER A 574 -32.47 4.97 -16.40
C SER A 574 -33.52 3.85 -16.31
N THR A 575 -33.45 2.86 -17.20
CA THR A 575 -34.43 1.76 -17.27
C THR A 575 -33.84 0.37 -17.08
N ASP A 576 -32.52 0.22 -17.20
CA ASP A 576 -31.81 -1.04 -17.08
C ASP A 576 -30.75 -1.00 -15.97
N LEU A 577 -31.20 -1.32 -14.75
CA LEU A 577 -30.33 -1.42 -13.57
C LEU A 577 -29.24 -2.49 -13.76
N ARG A 578 -29.48 -3.55 -14.53
CA ARG A 578 -28.52 -4.63 -14.71
C ARG A 578 -27.33 -4.15 -15.51
N THR A 579 -27.58 -3.44 -16.62
CA THR A 579 -26.52 -2.88 -17.45
C THR A 579 -25.76 -1.80 -16.68
N PHE A 580 -26.46 -0.87 -16.01
CA PHE A 580 -25.82 0.12 -15.14
C PHE A 580 -24.92 -0.53 -14.07
N SER A 581 -25.43 -1.53 -13.34
CA SER A 581 -24.66 -2.20 -12.29
C SER A 581 -23.40 -2.89 -12.81
N LYS A 582 -23.48 -3.50 -14.00
CA LYS A 582 -22.35 -4.18 -14.64
C LYS A 582 -21.26 -3.19 -15.04
N ASP A 583 -21.65 -2.08 -15.66
CA ASP A 583 -20.69 -1.10 -16.15
C ASP A 583 -20.11 -0.29 -14.99
N PHE A 584 -20.92 0.05 -13.97
CA PHE A 584 -20.44 0.64 -12.72
C PHE A 584 -19.34 -0.21 -12.08
N ALA A 585 -19.56 -1.54 -11.95
CA ALA A 585 -18.56 -2.46 -11.40
C ALA A 585 -17.24 -2.44 -12.20
N LYS A 586 -17.31 -2.46 -13.54
CA LYS A 586 -16.11 -2.38 -14.39
C LYS A 586 -15.39 -1.04 -14.24
N SER A 587 -16.13 0.07 -14.24
CA SER A 587 -15.54 1.40 -14.12
C SER A 587 -14.96 1.63 -12.73
N MET A 588 -15.50 1.02 -11.67
CA MET A 588 -14.90 1.01 -10.33
C MET A 588 -13.56 0.27 -10.32
N ILE A 589 -13.42 -0.85 -11.05
CA ILE A 589 -12.13 -1.54 -11.20
C ILE A 589 -11.13 -0.64 -11.92
N LYS A 590 -11.50 -0.08 -13.08
CA LYS A 590 -10.64 0.84 -13.84
C LYS A 590 -10.22 2.04 -12.98
N MET A 591 -11.16 2.66 -12.27
CA MET A 591 -10.89 3.79 -11.39
C MET A 591 -9.97 3.41 -10.24
N GLY A 592 -10.20 2.26 -9.59
CA GLY A 592 -9.35 1.73 -8.51
C GLY A 592 -7.91 1.43 -8.93
N ASN A 593 -7.64 1.40 -10.24
CA ASN A 593 -6.34 1.12 -10.85
C ASN A 593 -5.70 2.38 -11.47
N ILE A 594 -6.22 3.58 -11.16
CA ILE A 594 -5.57 4.83 -11.55
C ILE A 594 -4.30 4.97 -10.72
N LYS A 595 -3.15 4.76 -11.36
CA LYS A 595 -1.80 5.01 -10.82
C LYS A 595 -1.61 4.53 -9.37
N PRO A 596 -1.94 3.26 -9.04
CA PRO A 596 -1.72 2.75 -7.70
C PRO A 596 -0.22 2.73 -7.41
N LEU A 597 0.15 3.06 -6.18
CA LEU A 597 1.49 2.76 -5.69
C LEU A 597 1.55 1.26 -5.35
N THR A 598 2.54 0.52 -5.84
CA THR A 598 2.71 -0.92 -5.58
C THR A 598 4.17 -1.27 -5.30
N GLY A 599 4.45 -2.50 -4.85
CA GLY A 599 5.83 -2.94 -4.61
C GLY A 599 6.55 -2.09 -3.56
N ASN A 600 7.56 -1.33 -3.99
CA ASN A 600 8.36 -0.41 -3.17
C ASN A 600 8.00 1.07 -3.41
N GLU A 601 7.00 1.35 -4.25
CA GLU A 601 6.46 2.68 -4.47
C GLU A 601 5.42 2.92 -3.37
N GLY A 602 5.64 3.90 -2.49
CA GLY A 602 4.80 4.09 -1.28
C GLY A 602 5.24 3.24 -0.09
N GLN A 603 4.43 3.22 0.96
CA GLN A 603 4.72 2.50 2.21
C GLN A 603 3.50 1.71 2.71
N ILE A 604 3.72 0.75 3.60
CA ILE A 604 2.66 0.31 4.52
C ILE A 604 3.13 0.80 5.87
N HIS A 605 2.36 1.70 6.48
CA HIS A 605 2.84 2.45 7.64
C HIS A 605 3.20 1.54 8.83
N ASP A 606 4.49 1.44 9.15
CA ASP A 606 5.03 1.44 10.51
C ASP A 606 6.55 1.76 10.53
N PHE A 607 6.99 2.72 11.34
CA PHE A 607 8.37 3.28 11.36
C PHE A 607 9.48 2.22 11.52
N TYR A 608 9.18 1.11 12.19
CA TYR A 608 10.13 0.04 12.43
C TYR A 608 10.01 -1.13 11.44
N ASP A 609 9.07 -1.16 10.51
CA ASP A 609 8.81 -2.36 9.71
C ASP A 609 9.95 -2.71 8.73
N ASP A 610 10.65 -1.71 8.21
CA ASP A 610 11.80 -1.92 7.33
C ASP A 610 13.10 -2.26 8.09
N ILE A 611 13.17 -1.95 9.38
CA ILE A 611 14.40 -2.05 10.19
C ILE A 611 14.31 -3.22 11.19
N CYS A 612 13.15 -3.39 11.80
CA CYS A 612 12.78 -4.44 12.73
C CYS A 612 11.25 -4.63 12.79
N PRO A 613 10.66 -5.41 11.87
CA PRO A 613 9.20 -5.65 11.81
C PRO A 613 8.66 -6.45 13.00
N GLN A 614 9.51 -6.87 13.93
CA GLN A 614 9.12 -7.53 15.18
C GLN A 614 9.12 -6.58 16.38
N ALA A 615 9.52 -5.31 16.21
CA ALA A 615 9.63 -4.35 17.31
C ALA A 615 8.29 -4.17 18.05
N LEU A 616 7.26 -3.64 17.38
CA LEU A 616 5.99 -3.33 18.03
C LEU A 616 5.22 -4.57 18.51
N PRO A 617 5.15 -5.69 17.74
CA PRO A 617 4.56 -6.93 18.25
C PRO A 617 5.24 -7.45 19.52
N THR A 618 6.56 -7.30 19.61
CA THR A 618 7.33 -7.73 20.79
C THR A 618 7.05 -6.82 21.98
N ILE A 619 7.01 -5.50 21.80
CA ILE A 619 6.64 -4.55 22.87
C ILE A 619 5.26 -4.92 23.43
N LYS A 620 4.27 -5.06 22.56
CA LYS A 620 2.89 -5.40 22.93
C LYS A 620 2.81 -6.69 23.73
N SER A 621 3.46 -7.76 23.23
CA SER A 621 3.48 -9.07 23.88
C SER A 621 4.03 -8.99 25.32
N VAL A 622 5.14 -8.27 25.52
CA VAL A 622 5.74 -8.12 26.85
C VAL A 622 4.88 -7.26 27.78
N VAL A 623 4.21 -6.22 27.26
CA VAL A 623 3.27 -5.38 28.04
C VAL A 623 2.06 -6.20 28.48
N GLU A 624 1.44 -6.95 27.56
CA GLU A 624 0.31 -7.83 27.86
C GLU A 624 0.68 -8.90 28.89
N ASP A 625 1.87 -9.52 28.76
CA ASP A 625 2.44 -10.42 29.76
C ASP A 625 2.54 -9.76 31.13
N ALA A 626 3.12 -8.56 31.20
CA ALA A 626 3.34 -7.85 32.45
C ALA A 626 2.01 -7.48 33.13
N ILE A 627 1.00 -7.06 32.37
CA ILE A 627 -0.35 -6.75 32.88
C ILE A 627 -1.08 -8.01 33.33
N ARG A 628 -0.91 -9.13 32.62
CA ARG A 628 -1.47 -10.42 33.04
C ARG A 628 -0.88 -10.89 34.37
N GLN A 629 0.41 -10.70 34.58
CA GLN A 629 1.10 -11.05 35.82
C GLN A 629 0.74 -10.10 36.96
N GLU A 630 0.66 -8.80 36.68
CA GLU A 630 0.23 -7.80 37.64
C GLU A 630 -0.65 -6.74 36.98
N ARG A 631 -1.96 -6.78 37.28
CA ARG A 631 -2.97 -5.90 36.67
C ARG A 631 -2.67 -4.40 36.81
N ARG A 632 -1.94 -4.00 37.86
CA ARG A 632 -1.55 -2.60 38.12
C ARG A 632 -0.43 -2.10 37.19
N MET A 633 0.21 -2.98 36.42
CA MET A 633 1.34 -2.62 35.58
C MET A 633 0.93 -1.64 34.48
N GLY A 634 -0.28 -1.75 33.93
CA GLY A 634 -0.76 -0.82 32.91
C GLY A 634 -0.78 0.64 33.41
N ALA A 635 -1.29 0.87 34.62
CA ALA A 635 -1.25 2.18 35.27
C ALA A 635 0.20 2.67 35.51
N SER A 636 1.10 1.74 35.79
CA SER A 636 2.52 2.05 36.07
C SER A 636 3.26 2.49 34.81
N LEU A 637 3.05 1.80 33.70
CA LEU A 637 3.65 2.10 32.40
C LEU A 637 3.08 3.40 31.81
N LEU A 638 1.76 3.63 31.90
CA LEU A 638 1.14 4.91 31.53
C LEU A 638 1.75 6.07 32.32
N ARG A 639 1.91 5.89 33.64
CA ARG A 639 2.52 6.89 34.52
C ARG A 639 3.98 7.15 34.19
N LEU A 640 4.77 6.13 33.84
CA LEU A 640 6.16 6.33 33.43
C LEU A 640 6.26 7.24 32.21
N HIS A 641 5.40 7.05 31.20
CA HIS A 641 5.40 7.90 30.02
C HIS A 641 4.97 9.35 30.34
N PHE A 642 3.92 9.55 31.14
CA PHE A 642 3.53 10.90 31.59
C PHE A 642 4.67 11.60 32.33
N HIS A 643 5.28 10.90 33.29
CA HIS A 643 6.33 11.45 34.13
C HIS A 643 7.64 11.71 33.37
N ASP A 644 7.87 11.03 32.24
CA ASP A 644 8.97 11.33 31.32
C ASP A 644 8.68 12.64 30.56
N CYS A 645 7.51 12.71 29.92
CA CYS A 645 7.11 13.82 29.06
C CYS A 645 7.02 15.18 29.80
N PHE A 646 6.56 15.20 31.05
CA PHE A 646 6.33 16.44 31.82
C PHE A 646 7.61 17.08 32.38
N VAL A 647 8.80 16.51 32.14
CA VAL A 647 10.07 17.04 32.62
C VAL A 647 10.78 17.81 31.50
N ASN A 648 11.66 17.15 30.74
CA ASN A 648 12.41 17.77 29.65
C ASN A 648 11.92 17.37 28.26
N GLY A 649 10.86 16.55 28.19
CA GLY A 649 10.29 16.02 26.95
C GLY A 649 10.15 14.50 27.03
N CYS A 650 9.47 13.91 26.06
CA CYS A 650 9.28 12.46 25.98
C CYS A 650 10.54 11.78 25.41
N ASP A 651 11.62 11.77 26.19
CA ASP A 651 12.96 11.37 25.75
C ASP A 651 13.58 10.22 26.56
N ALA A 652 12.77 9.53 27.37
CA ALA A 652 13.17 8.43 28.25
C ALA A 652 14.25 8.79 29.28
N SER A 653 14.40 10.06 29.63
CA SER A 653 15.29 10.54 30.69
C SER A 653 14.88 9.98 32.06
N ILE A 654 13.59 9.69 32.30
CA ILE A 654 13.12 9.06 33.54
C ILE A 654 13.76 7.69 33.80
N LEU A 655 14.22 7.01 32.75
CA LEU A 655 14.80 5.67 32.85
C LEU A 655 16.26 5.67 33.29
N LEU A 656 16.96 6.81 33.24
CA LEU A 656 18.37 6.91 33.61
C LEU A 656 18.59 6.72 35.12
N ASP A 657 19.55 5.90 35.50
CA ASP A 657 19.97 5.72 36.88
C ASP A 657 20.88 6.87 37.36
N GLN A 658 20.89 7.13 38.67
CA GLN A 658 21.75 8.14 39.28
C GLN A 658 23.23 7.80 39.05
N THR A 659 24.01 8.79 38.61
CA THR A 659 25.48 8.70 38.53
C THR A 659 26.11 10.00 39.04
N ASP A 660 27.45 10.12 38.98
CA ASP A 660 28.16 11.37 39.27
C ASP A 660 27.85 12.49 38.25
N THR A 661 27.35 12.13 37.07
CA THR A 661 27.04 13.06 35.96
C THR A 661 25.56 13.14 35.61
N ILE A 662 24.72 12.26 36.17
CA ILE A 662 23.28 12.20 35.93
C ILE A 662 22.53 12.38 37.25
N ASP A 663 21.79 13.49 37.38
CA ASP A 663 20.85 13.74 38.48
C ASP A 663 19.48 13.11 38.14
N SER A 664 19.29 11.85 38.56
CA SER A 664 18.21 11.01 38.07
C SER A 664 16.84 11.42 38.57
N GLU A 665 15.89 11.50 37.64
CA GLU A 665 14.47 11.76 37.90
C GLU A 665 13.81 10.67 38.74
N LYS A 666 14.36 9.45 38.78
CA LYS A 666 13.87 8.37 39.66
C LYS A 666 13.92 8.76 41.14
N THR A 667 14.82 9.66 41.50
CA THR A 667 15.01 10.12 42.89
C THR A 667 14.20 11.37 43.23
N ALA A 668 13.49 11.96 42.26
CA ALA A 668 12.59 13.09 42.49
C ALA A 668 11.44 12.69 43.42
N ARG A 669 10.89 13.65 44.17
CA ARG A 669 9.83 13.44 45.18
C ARG A 669 8.63 12.70 44.61
N ALA A 670 8.23 12.99 43.38
CA ALA A 670 7.11 12.33 42.73
C ALA A 670 7.43 10.89 42.31
N ASN A 671 8.68 10.51 42.13
CA ASN A 671 9.09 9.22 41.57
C ASN A 671 9.69 8.27 42.61
N ASN A 672 10.38 8.81 43.61
CA ASN A 672 11.12 8.04 44.61
C ASN A 672 10.19 7.12 45.41
N ASN A 673 10.40 5.81 45.33
CA ASN A 673 9.53 4.77 45.91
C ASN A 673 8.05 4.84 45.46
N SER A 674 7.78 5.46 44.30
CA SER A 674 6.43 5.58 43.72
C SER A 674 6.37 5.16 42.25
N ALA A 675 7.31 5.60 41.41
CA ALA A 675 7.42 5.16 40.02
C ALA A 675 7.88 3.70 39.96
N ARG A 676 7.30 2.90 39.06
CA ARG A 676 7.59 1.47 38.91
C ARG A 676 7.31 1.01 37.48
N GLY A 677 7.75 -0.20 37.13
CA GLY A 677 7.64 -0.74 35.76
C GLY A 677 8.92 -0.59 34.94
N PHE A 678 10.00 -0.07 35.53
CA PHE A 678 11.32 0.04 34.89
C PHE A 678 11.82 -1.32 34.40
N GLU A 679 11.61 -2.38 35.20
CA GLU A 679 11.95 -3.75 34.87
C GLU A 679 11.20 -4.31 33.65
N VAL A 680 9.98 -3.81 33.40
CA VAL A 680 9.20 -4.19 32.22
C VAL A 680 9.76 -3.51 30.99
N ILE A 681 10.15 -2.23 31.09
CA ILE A 681 10.82 -1.50 30.01
C ILE A 681 12.16 -2.16 29.65
N ASP A 682 12.94 -2.57 30.65
CA ASP A 682 14.20 -3.30 30.40
C ASP A 682 13.96 -4.64 29.70
N ARG A 683 12.92 -5.39 30.11
CA ARG A 683 12.54 -6.64 29.45
C ARG A 683 12.10 -6.40 28.02
N ILE A 684 11.28 -5.37 27.78
CA ILE A 684 10.87 -4.98 26.41
C ILE A 684 12.12 -4.68 25.58
N LYS A 685 13.02 -3.83 26.08
CA LYS A 685 14.24 -3.44 25.38
C LYS A 685 15.10 -4.65 25.01
N SER A 686 15.34 -5.55 25.97
CA SER A 686 16.12 -6.76 25.74
C SER A 686 15.49 -7.68 24.71
N GLU A 687 14.17 -7.87 24.74
CA GLU A 687 13.49 -8.74 23.77
C GLU A 687 13.43 -8.12 22.38
N VAL A 688 13.18 -6.82 22.29
CA VAL A 688 13.19 -6.05 21.04
C VAL A 688 14.58 -6.12 20.40
N ASP A 689 15.64 -5.77 21.12
CA ASP A 689 17.01 -5.82 20.58
C ASP A 689 17.39 -7.25 20.13
N ARG A 690 16.91 -8.28 20.84
CA ARG A 690 17.10 -9.68 20.47
C ARG A 690 16.40 -10.04 19.15
N VAL A 691 15.13 -9.68 18.98
CA VAL A 691 14.40 -9.99 17.73
C VAL A 691 14.85 -9.12 16.55
N CYS A 692 15.34 -7.91 16.82
CA CYS A 692 15.89 -7.01 15.82
C CYS A 692 17.34 -7.33 15.44
N GLY A 693 18.03 -8.17 16.21
CA GLY A 693 19.44 -8.51 16.03
C GLY A 693 20.43 -7.36 16.33
N ARG A 694 19.92 -6.18 16.70
CA ARG A 694 20.69 -4.99 17.05
C ARG A 694 19.79 -3.94 17.74
N PRO A 695 20.36 -3.01 18.54
CA PRO A 695 19.62 -1.90 19.14
C PRO A 695 19.19 -0.87 18.09
N VAL A 696 17.93 -0.93 17.68
CA VAL A 696 17.34 -0.01 16.67
C VAL A 696 16.11 0.74 17.16
N VAL A 697 15.51 0.30 18.26
CA VAL A 697 14.35 0.93 18.90
C VAL A 697 14.81 1.69 20.14
N SER A 698 14.45 2.97 20.25
CA SER A 698 14.79 3.79 21.42
C SER A 698 13.94 3.42 22.64
N CYS A 699 14.45 3.69 23.83
CA CYS A 699 13.68 3.53 25.06
C CYS A 699 12.52 4.53 25.15
N ALA A 700 12.65 5.70 24.51
CA ALA A 700 11.59 6.70 24.37
C ALA A 700 10.39 6.17 23.58
N ASP A 701 10.63 5.52 22.43
CA ASP A 701 9.56 4.87 21.67
C ASP A 701 8.98 3.68 22.43
N ILE A 702 9.81 2.90 23.13
CA ILE A 702 9.33 1.82 23.99
C ILE A 702 8.38 2.35 25.07
N LEU A 703 8.71 3.46 25.74
CA LEU A 703 7.84 4.06 26.77
C LEU A 703 6.50 4.51 26.18
N ALA A 704 6.52 5.21 25.04
CA ALA A 704 5.31 5.71 24.40
C ALA A 704 4.40 4.57 23.92
N VAL A 705 4.97 3.57 23.25
CA VAL A 705 4.24 2.38 22.78
C VAL A 705 3.72 1.55 23.95
N ALA A 706 4.54 1.36 25.00
CA ALA A 706 4.12 0.61 26.18
C ALA A 706 2.96 1.31 26.91
N ALA A 707 2.94 2.64 26.96
CA ALA A 707 1.83 3.38 27.54
C ALA A 707 0.53 3.22 26.74
N ARG A 708 0.59 3.23 25.40
CA ARG A 708 -0.56 2.91 24.53
C ARG A 708 -1.08 1.50 24.78
N ASP A 709 -0.18 0.51 24.77
CA ASP A 709 -0.54 -0.90 24.90
C ASP A 709 -0.93 -1.28 26.35
N SER A 710 -0.77 -0.36 27.29
CA SER A 710 -1.10 -0.57 28.69
C SER A 710 -2.59 -0.49 29.02
N LEU A 711 -3.40 0.00 28.08
CA LEU A 711 -4.82 0.23 28.25
C LEU A 711 -5.64 -0.81 27.49
N HIS A 712 -6.58 -1.45 28.19
CA HIS A 712 -7.71 -2.12 27.54
C HIS A 712 -8.84 -1.10 27.25
N GLY A 713 -8.49 0.05 26.69
CA GLY A 713 -9.33 1.23 26.54
C GLY A 713 -9.10 1.95 25.20
N PRO A 714 -9.03 3.29 25.16
CA PRO A 714 -8.69 4.01 23.94
C PRO A 714 -7.31 3.59 23.42
N THR A 715 -7.19 3.53 22.09
CA THR A 715 -5.92 3.40 21.40
C THR A 715 -5.66 4.70 20.64
N TRP A 716 -4.38 5.04 20.45
CA TRP A 716 -3.95 6.15 19.62
C TRP A 716 -2.71 5.74 18.83
N GLU A 717 -2.44 6.46 17.76
CA GLU A 717 -1.20 6.29 17.01
C GLU A 717 -0.04 6.90 17.79
N VAL A 718 1.03 6.13 17.96
CA VAL A 718 2.27 6.65 18.56
C VAL A 718 3.15 7.14 17.42
N GLU A 719 3.47 8.43 17.38
CA GLU A 719 4.51 8.93 16.47
C GLU A 719 5.85 8.30 16.87
N LEU A 720 6.48 7.51 16.01
CA LEU A 720 7.72 6.78 16.33
C LEU A 720 8.97 7.52 15.80
N GLY A 721 10.15 7.11 16.26
CA GLY A 721 11.43 7.67 15.86
C GLY A 721 12.07 8.60 16.90
N ARG A 722 11.57 8.58 18.14
CA ARG A 722 12.19 9.32 19.24
C ARG A 722 13.61 8.82 19.50
N ARG A 723 14.45 9.70 20.02
CA ARG A 723 15.80 9.41 20.51
C ARG A 723 15.82 9.55 22.02
N ASP A 724 16.66 8.74 22.64
CA ASP A 724 16.87 8.75 24.07
C ASP A 724 17.75 9.93 24.49
N SER A 725 17.34 10.57 25.58
CA SER A 725 18.12 11.60 26.24
C SER A 725 19.46 11.09 26.74
N THR A 726 20.41 12.01 26.83
CA THR A 726 21.73 11.75 27.45
C THR A 726 21.85 12.37 28.84
N THR A 727 20.78 13.01 29.32
CA THR A 727 20.71 13.68 30.62
C THR A 727 19.36 13.39 31.28
N ALA A 728 19.28 13.64 32.59
CA ALA A 728 18.04 13.64 33.36
C ALA A 728 18.10 14.78 34.37
N SER A 729 16.95 15.26 34.86
CA SER A 729 16.91 16.36 35.83
C SER A 729 15.91 16.12 36.97
N ARG A 730 16.41 15.66 38.12
CA ARG A 730 15.63 15.58 39.36
C ARG A 730 14.95 16.91 39.71
N THR A 731 15.69 18.02 39.59
CA THR A 731 15.16 19.35 39.93
C THR A 731 14.00 19.76 39.02
N THR A 732 14.10 19.48 37.72
CA THR A 732 12.99 19.74 36.79
C THR A 732 11.80 18.84 37.13
N ALA A 733 12.03 17.55 37.41
CA ALA A 733 10.97 16.63 37.81
C ALA A 733 10.27 17.05 39.12
N ASP A 734 10.99 17.57 40.11
CA ASP A 734 10.40 18.07 41.35
C ASP A 734 9.51 19.31 41.17
N ASN A 735 9.80 20.11 40.14
CA ASN A 735 9.10 21.36 39.84
C ASN A 735 7.93 21.18 38.87
N ASP A 736 8.10 20.32 37.86
CA ASP A 736 7.22 20.31 36.68
C ASP A 736 6.21 19.16 36.69
N ILE A 737 6.43 18.10 37.47
CA ILE A 737 5.42 17.04 37.66
C ILE A 737 4.31 17.55 38.60
N PRO A 738 3.02 17.53 38.18
CA PRO A 738 1.90 17.93 39.02
C PRO A 738 1.89 17.21 40.37
N THR A 739 1.62 17.96 41.44
CA THR A 739 1.53 17.40 42.79
C THR A 739 0.07 17.12 43.14
N PRO A 740 -0.21 16.11 44.00
CA PRO A 740 -1.58 15.77 44.39
C PRO A 740 -2.29 16.87 45.21
N LEU A 741 -1.60 17.96 45.54
CA LEU A 741 -2.06 19.10 46.35
C LEU A 741 -2.30 20.38 45.53
N MET A 742 -2.05 20.36 44.22
CA MET A 742 -2.28 21.55 43.37
C MET A 742 -3.77 21.86 43.24
N ASP A 743 -4.11 23.15 43.28
CA ASP A 743 -5.45 23.63 42.95
C ASP A 743 -5.61 23.79 41.42
N LEU A 744 -6.84 24.09 40.98
CA LEU A 744 -7.16 24.15 39.55
C LEU A 744 -6.30 25.19 38.77
N PRO A 745 -6.11 26.44 39.26
CA PRO A 745 -5.22 27.39 38.58
C PRO A 745 -3.78 26.87 38.45
N ALA A 746 -3.22 26.26 39.49
CA ALA A 746 -1.88 25.69 39.43
C ALA A 746 -1.77 24.51 38.44
N LEU A 747 -2.81 23.67 38.34
CA LEU A 747 -2.88 22.59 37.35
C LEU A 747 -2.92 23.13 35.92
N ILE A 748 -3.76 24.14 35.68
CA ILE A 748 -3.89 24.80 34.38
C ILE A 748 -2.56 25.43 33.95
N ASP A 749 -1.91 26.18 34.85
CA ASP A 749 -0.61 26.80 34.56
C ASP A 749 0.48 25.74 34.31
N ASN A 750 0.45 24.62 35.02
CA ASN A 750 1.40 23.52 34.83
C ASN A 750 1.24 22.87 33.45
N PHE A 751 0.02 22.56 33.01
CA PHE A 751 -0.24 21.97 31.69
C PHE A 751 0.04 22.97 30.56
N LYS A 752 -0.34 24.25 30.74
CA LYS A 752 -0.01 25.33 29.79
C LYS A 752 1.50 25.47 29.58
N LYS A 753 2.32 25.27 30.62
CA LYS A 753 3.79 25.27 30.50
C LYS A 753 4.30 24.19 29.55
N GLN A 754 3.58 23.08 29.41
CA GLN A 754 3.88 22.01 28.47
C GLN A 754 3.19 22.17 27.10
N GLY A 755 2.45 23.25 26.89
CA GLY A 755 1.70 23.49 25.65
C GLY A 755 0.37 22.74 25.58
N LEU A 756 -0.15 22.28 26.71
CA LEU A 756 -1.42 21.57 26.82
C LEU A 756 -2.51 22.50 27.37
N ASP A 757 -3.75 22.33 26.91
CA ASP A 757 -4.90 23.15 27.30
C ASP A 757 -5.72 22.52 28.45
N GLU A 758 -6.83 23.16 28.82
CA GLU A 758 -7.73 22.69 29.87
C GLU A 758 -8.42 21.36 29.51
N GLU A 759 -8.67 21.10 28.24
CA GLU A 759 -9.22 19.81 27.78
C GLU A 759 -8.18 18.71 27.98
N ASP A 760 -6.92 18.96 27.61
CA ASP A 760 -5.81 18.05 27.84
C ASP A 760 -5.57 17.76 29.33
N LEU A 761 -5.67 18.79 30.18
CA LEU A 761 -5.61 18.64 31.63
C LEU A 761 -6.69 17.67 32.13
N VAL A 762 -7.95 17.90 31.77
CA VAL A 762 -9.06 17.08 32.26
C VAL A 762 -8.99 15.66 31.69
N ALA A 763 -8.68 15.53 30.40
CA ALA A 763 -8.56 14.25 29.72
C ALA A 763 -7.41 13.41 30.31
N LEU A 764 -6.18 13.93 30.35
CA LEU A 764 -5.01 13.19 30.86
C LEU A 764 -5.14 12.84 32.35
N SER A 765 -5.78 13.70 33.15
CA SER A 765 -6.13 13.37 34.54
C SER A 765 -7.06 12.15 34.64
N GLY A 766 -7.84 11.88 33.59
CA GLY A 766 -8.62 10.65 33.44
C GLY A 766 -7.80 9.36 33.45
N GLY A 767 -6.47 9.42 33.28
CA GLY A 767 -5.57 8.28 33.49
C GLY A 767 -5.67 7.68 34.90
N HIS A 768 -6.12 8.47 35.88
CA HIS A 768 -6.43 8.02 37.24
C HIS A 768 -7.67 7.11 37.35
N THR A 769 -8.37 6.80 36.26
CA THR A 769 -9.29 5.64 36.22
C THR A 769 -8.55 4.32 36.49
N LEU A 770 -7.22 4.30 36.31
CA LEU A 770 -6.38 3.16 36.62
C LEU A 770 -5.53 3.39 37.87
N GLY A 771 -5.32 2.32 38.62
CA GLY A 771 -4.29 2.26 39.65
C GLY A 771 -4.70 2.75 41.03
N PHE A 772 -3.68 3.07 41.82
CA PHE A 772 -3.76 3.28 43.26
C PHE A 772 -2.85 4.42 43.69
N ALA A 773 -3.25 5.15 44.73
CA ALA A 773 -2.43 6.14 45.41
C ALA A 773 -2.01 5.65 46.80
N GLN A 774 -0.87 6.15 47.27
CA GLN A 774 -0.38 5.91 48.64
C GLN A 774 -1.02 6.91 49.63
N CYS A 775 -1.26 6.49 50.86
CA CYS A 775 -1.86 7.32 51.92
C CYS A 775 -1.14 8.67 52.11
N SER A 776 0.18 8.70 51.94
CA SER A 776 0.97 9.94 51.96
C SER A 776 0.50 11.02 50.99
N THR A 777 -0.12 10.67 49.86
CA THR A 777 -0.54 11.63 48.82
C THR A 777 -1.95 12.19 49.02
N PHE A 778 -2.82 11.52 49.78
CA PHE A 778 -4.22 11.95 49.98
C PHE A 778 -4.61 12.14 51.46
N ARG A 779 -3.70 11.91 52.41
CA ARG A 779 -3.99 12.03 53.85
C ARG A 779 -4.58 13.38 54.23
N ASN A 780 -3.96 14.47 53.78
CA ASN A 780 -4.43 15.82 54.10
C ASN A 780 -5.87 16.03 53.61
N ARG A 781 -6.16 15.56 52.39
CA ARG A 781 -7.50 15.66 51.81
C ARG A 781 -8.56 14.97 52.66
N ILE A 782 -8.34 13.74 53.12
CA ILE A 782 -9.36 13.00 53.88
C ILE A 782 -9.53 13.47 55.33
N TYR A 783 -8.61 14.26 55.88
CA TYR A 783 -8.64 14.69 57.28
C TYR A 783 -8.84 16.19 57.51
N ASP A 784 -8.44 17.01 56.54
CA ASP A 784 -8.37 18.47 56.70
C ASP A 784 -9.35 19.20 55.77
N GLU A 785 -9.82 18.57 54.68
CA GLU A 785 -10.87 19.14 53.82
C GLU A 785 -12.27 18.73 54.27
N THR A 786 -13.17 19.69 54.48
CA THR A 786 -14.53 19.42 54.99
C THR A 786 -15.67 19.80 54.04
N ASN A 787 -15.42 20.65 53.04
CA ASN A 787 -16.48 21.26 52.21
C ASN A 787 -16.53 20.70 50.78
N ASN A 788 -15.45 20.07 50.31
CA ASN A 788 -15.30 19.52 48.96
C ASN A 788 -14.93 18.02 48.98
N ILE A 789 -15.46 17.28 49.94
CA ILE A 789 -15.34 15.82 50.03
C ILE A 789 -16.63 15.21 50.55
N ASP A 790 -17.04 14.07 50.01
CA ASP A 790 -18.10 13.26 50.58
C ASP A 790 -17.64 12.67 51.92
N SER A 791 -18.35 12.98 53.01
CA SER A 791 -17.94 12.60 54.37
C SER A 791 -17.92 11.09 54.60
N THR A 792 -18.78 10.35 53.89
CA THR A 792 -18.80 8.88 53.94
C THR A 792 -17.57 8.30 53.25
N PHE A 793 -17.24 8.80 52.05
CA PHE A 793 -16.02 8.42 51.34
C PHE A 793 -14.76 8.75 52.13
N ALA A 794 -14.67 9.93 52.74
CA ALA A 794 -13.55 10.31 53.61
C ALA A 794 -13.39 9.32 54.76
N SER A 795 -14.48 9.02 55.49
CA SER A 795 -14.48 8.06 56.60
C SER A 795 -14.05 6.65 56.15
N GLN A 796 -14.49 6.21 54.97
CA GLN A 796 -14.06 4.93 54.39
C GLN A 796 -12.57 4.89 54.09
N ARG A 797 -12.00 5.98 53.55
CA ARG A 797 -10.55 6.05 53.26
C ARG A 797 -9.71 6.13 54.54
N GLN A 798 -10.18 6.83 55.57
CA GLN A 798 -9.51 6.95 56.88
C GLN A 798 -9.30 5.59 57.55
N ALA A 799 -10.19 4.61 57.33
CA ALA A 799 -10.05 3.26 57.88
C ALA A 799 -8.75 2.54 57.46
N ASN A 800 -8.21 2.87 56.28
CA ASN A 800 -6.96 2.31 55.76
C ASN A 800 -5.82 3.36 55.68
N CYS A 801 -6.06 4.60 56.13
CA CYS A 801 -5.10 5.70 56.06
C CYS A 801 -5.15 6.50 57.38
N PRO A 802 -4.37 6.11 58.40
CA PRO A 802 -4.40 6.79 59.71
C PRO A 802 -3.83 8.21 59.64
N ARG A 803 -4.21 9.07 60.61
CA ARG A 803 -3.70 10.47 60.72
C ARG A 803 -2.16 10.55 60.82
N SER A 804 -1.51 9.47 61.26
CA SER A 804 -0.06 9.35 61.32
C SER A 804 0.35 7.90 61.07
N GLY A 805 1.45 7.68 60.35
CA GLY A 805 1.91 6.35 59.91
C GLY A 805 1.12 5.79 58.72
N GLY A 806 1.47 4.57 58.29
CA GLY A 806 0.81 3.89 57.18
C GLY A 806 0.95 4.59 55.83
N ASP A 807 2.02 5.38 55.63
CA ASP A 807 2.21 6.21 54.43
C ASP A 807 2.10 5.42 53.11
N SER A 808 2.56 4.17 53.09
CA SER A 808 2.52 3.29 51.93
C SER A 808 1.19 2.56 51.71
N ASN A 809 0.19 2.75 52.57
CA ASN A 809 -1.10 2.09 52.42
C ASN A 809 -1.77 2.56 51.13
N LEU A 810 -2.29 1.62 50.34
CA LEU A 810 -2.87 1.91 49.03
C LEU A 810 -4.38 2.12 49.10
N ALA A 811 -4.87 3.04 48.28
CA ALA A 811 -6.28 3.21 47.96
C ALA A 811 -6.45 3.35 46.44
N SER A 812 -7.48 2.73 45.88
CA SER A 812 -7.81 2.89 44.46
C SER A 812 -8.24 4.32 44.18
N LEU A 813 -7.81 4.85 43.02
CA LEU A 813 -8.15 6.21 42.58
C LEU A 813 -9.65 6.30 42.18
N ASP A 814 -10.22 5.20 41.70
CA ASP A 814 -11.65 5.04 41.43
C ASP A 814 -12.19 3.64 41.88
N PRO A 815 -13.47 3.30 41.66
CA PRO A 815 -14.04 2.00 42.00
C PRO A 815 -13.61 0.83 41.08
N THR A 816 -13.01 1.11 39.93
CA THR A 816 -12.71 0.17 38.85
C THR A 816 -11.23 0.27 38.41
N PRO A 817 -10.25 0.14 39.34
CA PRO A 817 -8.84 0.54 39.15
C PRO A 817 -8.03 -0.27 38.11
N ALA A 818 -8.67 -1.18 37.40
CA ALA A 818 -8.08 -2.01 36.34
C ALA A 818 -8.80 -1.85 34.99
N LEU A 819 -9.80 -0.98 34.91
CA LEU A 819 -10.60 -0.72 33.71
C LEU A 819 -10.52 0.76 33.36
N PHE A 820 -10.41 1.05 32.08
CA PHE A 820 -10.51 2.42 31.60
C PHE A 820 -11.98 2.76 31.36
N ASP A 821 -12.60 3.54 32.24
CA ASP A 821 -14.02 3.88 32.16
C ASP A 821 -14.32 5.31 32.69
N SER A 822 -15.59 5.68 32.82
CA SER A 822 -16.01 7.01 33.27
C SER A 822 -16.19 7.15 34.79
N LYS A 823 -15.82 6.14 35.59
CA LYS A 823 -16.05 6.13 37.05
C LYS A 823 -15.16 7.12 37.79
N TYR A 824 -13.96 7.38 37.29
CA TYR A 824 -13.12 8.49 37.77
C TYR A 824 -13.90 9.82 37.78
N PHE A 825 -14.44 10.26 36.64
CA PHE A 825 -15.19 11.52 36.56
C PHE A 825 -16.52 11.46 37.33
N SER A 826 -17.19 10.30 37.35
CA SER A 826 -18.40 10.11 38.18
C SER A 826 -18.11 10.33 39.68
N ASN A 827 -16.92 9.92 40.14
CA ASN A 827 -16.46 10.18 41.50
C ASN A 827 -16.22 11.67 41.73
N LEU A 828 -15.60 12.38 40.79
CA LEU A 828 -15.38 13.84 40.93
C LEU A 828 -16.69 14.60 41.10
N VAL A 829 -17.70 14.29 40.27
CA VAL A 829 -19.06 14.87 40.37
C VAL A 829 -19.70 14.58 41.74
N SER A 830 -19.38 13.43 42.32
CA SER A 830 -19.89 12.99 43.63
C SER A 830 -19.05 13.47 44.82
N LYS A 831 -18.05 14.35 44.61
CA LYS A 831 -17.06 14.78 45.64
C LYS A 831 -16.22 13.63 46.22
N LYS A 832 -15.97 12.60 45.42
CA LYS A 832 -15.23 11.37 45.78
C LYS A 832 -13.90 11.23 45.05
N GLY A 833 -13.35 12.30 44.47
CA GLY A 833 -11.96 12.30 43.97
C GLY A 833 -11.00 12.03 45.12
N LEU A 834 -10.03 11.12 44.95
CA LEU A 834 -9.13 10.72 46.03
C LEU A 834 -8.06 11.79 46.33
N LEU A 835 -7.47 12.37 45.29
CA LEU A 835 -6.45 13.41 45.40
C LEU A 835 -7.11 14.80 45.41
N HIS A 836 -6.43 15.79 46.01
CA HIS A 836 -6.92 17.18 46.00
C HIS A 836 -6.92 17.74 44.58
N SER A 837 -5.83 17.52 43.84
CA SER A 837 -5.69 17.88 42.42
C SER A 837 -6.85 17.36 41.57
N ASP A 838 -7.23 16.10 41.76
CA ASP A 838 -8.28 15.47 40.97
C ASP A 838 -9.64 16.10 41.28
N GLN A 839 -9.94 16.32 42.56
CA GLN A 839 -11.20 16.94 42.96
C GLN A 839 -11.28 18.42 42.56
N ALA A 840 -10.14 19.11 42.43
CA ALA A 840 -10.08 20.49 41.96
C ALA A 840 -10.57 20.65 40.50
N LEU A 841 -10.56 19.59 39.69
CA LEU A 841 -11.14 19.60 38.34
C LEU A 841 -12.67 19.78 38.35
N PHE A 842 -13.33 19.51 39.48
CA PHE A 842 -14.77 19.69 39.67
C PHE A 842 -15.06 20.39 41.00
N SER A 843 -14.92 21.72 40.99
CA SER A 843 -15.09 22.57 42.17
C SER A 843 -15.78 23.90 41.88
N GLY A 844 -16.59 23.97 40.81
CA GLY A 844 -17.29 25.20 40.39
C GLY A 844 -16.46 26.06 39.43
N GLY A 845 -15.51 25.46 38.71
CA GLY A 845 -14.57 26.14 37.83
C GLY A 845 -14.83 25.92 36.34
N GLU A 846 -13.88 26.32 35.50
CA GLU A 846 -13.98 26.25 34.03
C GLU A 846 -13.94 24.83 33.47
N THR A 847 -13.42 23.85 34.23
CA THR A 847 -13.33 22.44 33.83
C THR A 847 -14.58 21.61 34.18
N ASP A 848 -15.53 22.17 34.93
CA ASP A 848 -16.69 21.43 35.45
C ASP A 848 -17.55 20.78 34.35
N GLU A 849 -17.71 21.46 33.21
CA GLU A 849 -18.56 20.98 32.12
C GLU A 849 -17.93 19.81 31.35
N LEU A 850 -16.60 19.82 31.18
CA LEU A 850 -15.85 18.70 30.63
C LEU A 850 -15.94 17.48 31.55
N VAL A 851 -15.77 17.67 32.86
CA VAL A 851 -15.89 16.58 33.85
C VAL A 851 -17.30 15.96 33.83
N LYS A 852 -18.37 16.76 33.75
CA LYS A 852 -19.74 16.23 33.62
C LYS A 852 -19.91 15.44 32.32
N THR A 853 -19.37 15.96 31.22
CA THR A 853 -19.42 15.29 29.92
C THR A 853 -18.74 13.93 29.99
N TYR A 854 -17.51 13.86 30.49
CA TYR A 854 -16.76 12.62 30.59
C TYR A 854 -17.36 11.63 31.60
N SER A 855 -18.03 12.11 32.65
CA SER A 855 -18.71 11.24 33.63
C SER A 855 -19.83 10.39 33.01
N THR A 856 -20.45 10.85 31.93
CA THR A 856 -21.60 10.20 31.28
C THR A 856 -21.31 9.71 29.86
N ASN A 857 -20.23 10.18 29.23
CA ASN A 857 -19.89 9.87 27.84
C ASN A 857 -18.46 9.32 27.72
N LEU A 858 -18.34 8.00 27.87
CA LEU A 858 -17.07 7.29 27.71
C LEU A 858 -16.44 7.48 26.33
N ARG A 859 -17.26 7.62 25.27
CA ARG A 859 -16.74 7.79 23.90
C ARG A 859 -16.00 9.11 23.74
N THR A 860 -16.61 10.21 24.18
CA THR A 860 -15.96 11.52 24.15
C THR A 860 -14.69 11.52 25.01
N PHE A 861 -14.76 11.02 26.25
CA PHE A 861 -13.58 10.89 27.09
C PHE A 861 -12.46 10.06 26.43
N SER A 862 -12.81 8.91 25.84
CA SER A 862 -11.82 8.03 25.19
C SER A 862 -11.14 8.70 23.99
N ASN A 863 -11.90 9.44 23.19
CA ASN A 863 -11.38 10.17 22.03
C ASN A 863 -10.45 11.32 22.45
N ASP A 864 -10.89 12.14 23.42
CA ASP A 864 -10.12 13.28 23.88
C ASP A 864 -8.86 12.81 24.63
N PHE A 865 -8.96 11.73 25.43
CA PHE A 865 -7.79 11.09 26.05
C PHE A 865 -6.78 10.63 25.01
N ALA A 866 -7.22 9.96 23.94
CA ALA A 866 -6.33 9.55 22.84
C ALA A 866 -5.64 10.76 22.18
N GLY A 867 -6.38 11.82 21.89
CA GLY A 867 -5.83 13.07 21.33
C GLY A 867 -4.82 13.73 22.26
N SER A 868 -5.12 13.84 23.55
CA SER A 868 -4.21 14.42 24.55
C SER A 868 -2.97 13.54 24.80
N MET A 869 -3.08 12.22 24.69
CA MET A 869 -1.92 11.32 24.76
C MET A 869 -0.97 11.51 23.57
N ILE A 870 -1.50 11.79 22.37
CA ILE A 870 -0.67 12.16 21.20
C ILE A 870 0.05 13.49 21.47
N LYS A 871 -0.70 14.53 21.86
CA LYS A 871 -0.11 15.85 22.19
C LYS A 871 0.98 15.73 23.26
N MET A 872 0.69 14.98 24.34
CA MET A 872 1.64 14.74 25.43
C MET A 872 2.88 13.98 24.93
N GLY A 873 2.69 12.90 24.17
CA GLY A 873 3.78 12.08 23.59
C GLY A 873 4.70 12.85 22.63
N ASN A 874 4.27 14.04 22.20
CA ASN A 874 4.99 14.95 21.30
C ASN A 874 5.57 16.18 22.01
N ILE A 875 5.60 16.19 23.36
CA ILE A 875 6.31 17.23 24.11
C ILE A 875 7.81 17.05 23.89
N LYS A 876 8.40 17.96 23.10
CA LYS A 876 9.85 18.11 22.88
C LYS A 876 10.59 16.78 22.58
N PRO A 877 10.13 15.93 21.65
CA PRO A 877 10.81 14.69 21.34
C PRO A 877 12.19 14.98 20.75
N LEU A 878 13.20 14.24 21.20
CA LEU A 878 14.50 14.23 20.53
C LEU A 878 14.40 13.37 19.28
N THR A 879 14.94 13.83 18.16
CA THR A 879 14.94 13.10 16.88
C THR A 879 16.32 13.17 16.22
N GLY A 880 16.56 12.33 15.21
CA GLY A 880 17.79 12.37 14.42
C GLY A 880 19.05 12.21 15.28
N ASN A 881 19.86 13.28 15.34
CA ASN A 881 21.13 13.35 16.09
C ASN A 881 21.03 14.10 17.45
N GLN A 882 19.81 14.46 17.89
CA GLN A 882 19.56 15.19 19.14
C GLN A 882 19.67 14.31 20.40
N GLY A 883 19.72 12.98 20.22
CA GLY A 883 19.89 11.98 21.27
C GLY A 883 20.54 10.72 20.73
N GLN A 884 20.35 9.59 21.41
CA GLN A 884 20.91 8.29 21.01
C GLN A 884 19.86 7.18 21.00
N ILE A 885 20.21 5.98 20.54
CA ILE A 885 19.45 4.75 20.79
C ILE A 885 20.27 3.98 21.81
N ARG A 886 19.80 3.89 23.05
CA ARG A 886 20.54 3.19 24.10
C ARG A 886 20.45 1.68 23.93
N VAL A 887 21.51 0.96 24.30
CA VAL A 887 21.44 -0.51 24.48
C VAL A 887 20.82 -0.87 25.83
N ASP A 888 21.16 -0.11 26.87
CA ASP A 888 20.61 -0.25 28.22
C ASP A 888 19.83 1.03 28.57
N CYS A 889 18.51 0.91 28.76
CA CYS A 889 17.64 2.05 29.06
C CYS A 889 17.99 2.75 30.39
N ARG A 890 18.88 2.19 31.21
CA ARG A 890 19.29 2.78 32.49
C ARG A 890 20.54 3.65 32.40
N LYS A 891 21.28 3.60 31.29
CA LYS A 891 22.61 4.22 31.18
C LYS A 891 22.80 4.90 29.84
N ILE A 892 23.68 5.89 29.81
CA ILE A 892 24.12 6.46 28.54
C ILE A 892 25.14 5.53 27.88
N ASP A 893 25.06 5.34 26.57
CA ASP A 893 26.10 4.64 25.83
C ASP A 893 27.31 5.57 25.71
N ASN A 894 28.50 5.08 26.08
CA ASN A 894 29.72 5.83 25.85
C ASN A 894 30.03 5.79 24.36
N LYS A 895 30.24 6.95 23.72
CA LYS A 895 30.80 7.00 22.36
C LYS A 895 32.14 6.24 22.38
N ILE A 896 32.15 5.03 21.84
CA ILE A 896 33.39 4.38 21.46
C ILE A 896 33.96 5.28 20.37
N SER A 897 35.08 5.93 20.66
CA SER A 897 35.90 6.56 19.64
C SER A 897 36.15 5.52 18.55
N SER A 898 35.66 5.81 17.36
CA SER A 898 35.97 5.09 16.11
C SER A 898 37.36 4.47 16.15
N ILE A 899 37.43 3.14 16.09
CA ILE A 899 38.62 2.45 15.61
C ILE A 899 38.23 1.88 14.25
N ASP A 900 39.00 2.33 13.26
CA ASP A 900 39.03 2.04 11.82
C ASP A 900 38.29 0.80 11.30
#